data_AF-A0A813LGA8-F1
#
_entry.id   AF-A0A813LGA8-F1
#
_cell.length_a   1.000
_cell.length_b   1.000
_cell.length_c   1.000
_cell.angle_alpha   90.00
_cell.angle_beta   90.00
_cell.angle_gamma   90.00
#
_symmetry.space_group_name_H-M   'P 1'
#
loop_
_entity.id
_entity.type
_entity.pdbx_description
1 polymer ?
#
loop_
_entity_poly.entity_id
_entity_poly.type
_entity_poly.pdbx_seq_one_letter_code
_entity_poly.pdbx_strand_id
1 'polypeptide(L)'
;MLLEPAVSTPRVLGFSPTLHALARSPLTASQLKLAVCTDCSSNNNKQQQKQQQPQQQQQHWLARGAAAAAAVIAAVAGTLSRSRAFCGPSPRNYSVARPRSRRRDAAPEKLLLALCVSSTALASRSPEGTESESQRLDEEELGGVCLTRSRVTEAVEEYGQAWMTQDPDRLAALFAPEAVYVERAFDPASTFRGRDAIRDYWASQIVGKQANISFRHVVGDMVLDVERRRATVKWLAEFDNIRFCSSQAEKRVRFVQVAILEFTQDTRHILHLEEYLQSTSDSRFRWPALDTSELRLRSMLSMEPNAFGTQQGACSCEFCGREFPSRNALFRHFRSGIPFLDSGTSDSGGIALGCPAQSEDLSKLQLPPSELVRESRRHVALTISYHCQCEVARDGHEEYDLSATICGAALAAFPSSDPQLDVVFRPRVAFAVPVSVVRQAAVNVVTMRLPRCAEGDDDVEVACKLNSALEAAGSNAQVLWCTSVGLALNATRICELQRYEALLPWKVFVAAELGALGAGGSRPGLSERALAQRLKRGIRYLRGAECWQNFCERGKARGELPRFQLNRVTATWLPEHPGWCLVSLAVRRALPGMVQRILGGLVAWARGAVPEDFLEQALSPSEDFLGKVPKAPESCLYLRAPHMFRYENKTGLSLTQGAAAEISLQQLRAKIISVEDSTRELESWADGLPQ
;
A
#
# COMPACT_ATOMS: atom_id res chain seq x y z
N MET A 1 -89.63 -4.42 27.11
CA MET A 1 -89.07 -5.34 26.10
C MET A 1 -87.62 -4.92 25.91
N LEU A 2 -86.67 -5.41 26.73
CA LEU A 2 -85.92 -6.69 26.58
C LEU A 2 -85.28 -6.74 25.16
N LEU A 3 -83.96 -6.78 24.93
CA LEU A 3 -82.81 -7.30 25.69
C LEU A 3 -81.49 -6.89 24.98
N GLU A 4 -80.41 -6.60 25.72
CA GLU A 4 -79.00 -6.92 25.30
C GLU A 4 -78.76 -8.46 25.46
N PRO A 5 -77.56 -9.09 25.32
CA PRO A 5 -76.20 -8.66 24.90
C PRO A 5 -75.48 -9.71 23.98
N ALA A 6 -74.19 -9.54 23.67
CA ALA A 6 -73.10 -10.46 24.08
C ALA A 6 -71.80 -10.29 23.27
N VAL A 7 -70.74 -9.91 23.99
CA VAL A 7 -69.32 -10.07 23.65
C VAL A 7 -68.92 -11.52 23.95
N SER A 8 -68.22 -12.19 23.03
CA SER A 8 -67.57 -13.49 23.30
C SER A 8 -66.11 -13.48 22.90
N THR A 9 -65.24 -13.59 23.90
CA THR A 9 -63.84 -14.00 23.81
C THR A 9 -63.73 -15.48 23.42
N PRO A 10 -62.72 -15.91 22.65
CA PRO A 10 -62.40 -17.32 22.54
C PRO A 10 -61.48 -17.76 23.68
N ARG A 11 -61.95 -18.80 24.39
CA ARG A 11 -61.22 -19.56 25.42
C ARG A 11 -59.99 -20.25 24.84
N VAL A 12 -58.88 -20.11 25.54
CA VAL A 12 -57.71 -20.99 25.48
C VAL A 12 -58.10 -22.33 26.12
N LEU A 13 -58.07 -23.41 25.33
CA LEU A 13 -58.11 -24.78 25.84
C LEU A 13 -56.69 -25.34 25.80
N GLY A 14 -56.17 -25.63 26.99
CA GLY A 14 -54.91 -26.34 27.16
C GLY A 14 -55.03 -27.80 26.74
N PHE A 15 -54.04 -28.27 25.99
CA PHE A 15 -53.79 -29.69 25.76
C PHE A 15 -52.49 -30.09 26.46
N SER A 16 -52.60 -31.11 27.30
CA SER A 16 -51.51 -31.83 27.97
C SER A 16 -50.74 -32.70 26.96
N PRO A 17 -49.41 -32.86 27.08
CA PRO A 17 -48.63 -33.75 26.23
C PRO A 17 -48.36 -35.09 26.92
N THR A 18 -48.82 -36.20 26.34
CA THR A 18 -48.27 -37.52 26.68
C THR A 18 -48.29 -38.48 25.50
N LEU A 19 -47.09 -39.00 25.18
CA LEU A 19 -46.74 -40.29 24.57
C LEU A 19 -47.06 -40.56 23.08
N HIS A 20 -46.01 -40.45 22.27
CA HIS A 20 -45.50 -41.63 21.55
C HIS A 20 -43.96 -41.60 21.51
N ALA A 21 -43.38 -42.56 22.22
CA ALA A 21 -41.98 -42.94 22.16
C ALA A 21 -41.74 -43.83 20.93
N LEU A 22 -40.61 -43.66 20.26
CA LEU A 22 -39.77 -44.75 19.74
C LEU A 22 -38.39 -44.19 19.30
N ALA A 23 -37.39 -44.54 20.12
CA ALA A 23 -35.97 -44.79 19.83
C ALA A 23 -35.14 -43.73 19.06
N ARG A 24 -34.35 -42.96 19.81
CA ARG A 24 -32.99 -42.55 19.41
C ARG A 24 -32.04 -42.75 20.60
N SER A 25 -31.15 -43.73 20.48
CA SER A 25 -29.96 -43.87 21.33
C SER A 25 -28.76 -43.22 20.62
N PRO A 26 -27.77 -42.70 21.37
CA PRO A 26 -26.59 -42.05 20.80
C PRO A 26 -25.57 -43.09 20.34
N LEU A 27 -25.05 -42.95 19.13
CA LEU A 27 -23.90 -43.74 18.66
C LEU A 27 -22.61 -43.08 19.11
N THR A 28 -21.81 -43.84 19.85
CA THR A 28 -20.49 -43.52 20.37
C THR A 28 -19.40 -43.66 19.30
N ALA A 29 -18.34 -42.88 19.46
CA ALA A 29 -17.20 -42.72 18.56
C ALA A 29 -16.21 -43.91 18.56
N SER A 30 -16.67 -45.14 18.29
CA SER A 30 -15.77 -46.32 18.36
C SER A 30 -16.01 -47.46 17.34
N GLN A 31 -16.58 -47.18 16.15
CA GLN A 31 -16.65 -48.18 15.06
C GLN A 31 -16.39 -47.61 13.64
N LEU A 32 -15.29 -46.87 13.47
CA LEU A 32 -14.70 -46.56 12.16
C LEU A 32 -13.18 -46.83 12.21
N LYS A 33 -12.84 -48.08 12.51
CA LYS A 33 -11.53 -48.70 12.27
C LYS A 33 -11.80 -50.10 11.73
N LEU A 34 -11.18 -50.43 10.59
CA LEU A 34 -11.34 -51.62 9.73
C LEU A 34 -12.28 -51.45 8.53
N ALA A 35 -11.84 -50.71 7.51
CA ALA A 35 -12.10 -51.01 6.10
C ALA A 35 -11.26 -50.13 5.13
N VAL A 36 -9.97 -49.90 5.39
CA VAL A 36 -9.04 -49.34 4.37
C VAL A 36 -7.64 -49.88 4.64
N CYS A 37 -7.41 -51.15 4.35
CA CYS A 37 -6.05 -51.69 4.21
C CYS A 37 -6.10 -53.03 3.46
N THR A 38 -6.26 -52.98 2.14
CA THR A 38 -5.76 -53.97 1.17
C THR A 38 -6.15 -53.48 -0.23
N ASP A 39 -5.19 -52.89 -0.95
CA ASP A 39 -4.97 -53.08 -2.39
C ASP A 39 -4.03 -52.00 -2.93
N CYS A 40 -2.76 -52.14 -2.56
CA CYS A 40 -1.63 -51.58 -3.27
C CYS A 40 -0.81 -52.75 -3.82
N SER A 41 -1.12 -53.19 -5.05
CA SER A 41 -0.19 -53.93 -5.94
C SER A 41 -0.87 -54.24 -7.28
N SER A 42 -1.08 -53.24 -8.14
CA SER A 42 -1.17 -53.39 -9.62
C SER A 42 -1.64 -52.10 -10.31
N ASN A 43 -0.80 -51.05 -10.38
CA ASN A 43 -1.09 -49.96 -11.33
C ASN A 43 0.08 -49.06 -11.77
N ASN A 44 1.32 -49.57 -11.77
CA ASN A 44 2.48 -48.76 -12.18
C ASN A 44 2.54 -48.43 -13.68
N ASN A 45 1.78 -49.11 -14.56
CA ASN A 45 1.80 -48.80 -16.00
C ASN A 45 0.79 -47.73 -16.45
N LYS A 46 -0.25 -47.40 -15.65
CA LYS A 46 -1.24 -46.37 -16.02
C LYS A 46 -0.85 -44.95 -15.56
N GLN A 47 0.05 -44.81 -14.59
CA GLN A 47 0.53 -43.50 -14.13
C GLN A 47 1.60 -42.89 -15.06
N GLN A 48 2.43 -43.70 -15.73
CA GLN A 48 3.41 -43.16 -16.70
C GLN A 48 2.77 -42.61 -17.98
N GLN A 49 1.64 -43.17 -18.44
CA GLN A 49 0.91 -42.61 -19.60
C GLN A 49 0.16 -41.30 -19.30
N LYS A 50 -0.24 -41.05 -18.04
CA LYS A 50 -0.91 -39.79 -17.65
C LYS A 50 0.03 -38.60 -17.46
N GLN A 51 1.32 -38.84 -17.25
CA GLN A 51 2.33 -37.76 -17.12
C GLN A 51 2.91 -37.28 -18.47
N GLN A 52 2.77 -38.05 -19.55
CA GLN A 52 3.31 -37.67 -20.88
C GLN A 52 2.35 -36.80 -21.71
N GLN A 53 1.04 -36.85 -21.45
CA GLN A 53 0.03 -36.06 -22.18
C GLN A 53 0.17 -34.54 -22.03
N PRO A 54 0.44 -33.97 -20.83
CA PRO A 54 0.59 -32.52 -20.67
C PRO A 54 1.81 -31.97 -21.42
N GLN A 55 2.89 -32.75 -21.50
CA GLN A 55 4.14 -32.36 -22.16
C GLN A 55 3.99 -32.33 -23.69
N GLN A 56 3.28 -33.30 -24.28
CA GLN A 56 2.96 -33.27 -25.72
C GLN A 56 1.98 -32.14 -26.08
N GLN A 57 1.00 -31.84 -25.22
CA GLN A 57 0.12 -30.68 -25.42
C GLN A 57 0.90 -29.37 -25.36
N GLN A 58 1.82 -29.22 -24.41
CA GLN A 58 2.65 -28.02 -24.27
C GLN A 58 3.60 -27.82 -25.45
N GLN A 59 4.22 -28.89 -25.96
CA GLN A 59 5.03 -28.84 -27.18
C GLN A 59 4.20 -28.49 -28.43
N HIS A 60 2.97 -29.00 -28.53
CA HIS A 60 2.06 -28.65 -29.62
C HIS A 60 1.64 -27.17 -29.58
N TRP A 61 1.39 -26.60 -28.39
CA TRP A 61 1.08 -25.17 -28.23
C TRP A 61 2.26 -24.27 -28.58
N LEU A 62 3.48 -24.64 -28.16
CA LEU A 62 4.70 -23.90 -28.51
C LEU A 62 4.97 -23.92 -30.02
N ALA A 63 4.76 -25.07 -30.68
CA ALA A 63 4.90 -25.18 -32.14
C ALA A 63 3.87 -24.32 -32.90
N ARG A 64 2.61 -24.24 -32.44
CA ARG A 64 1.59 -23.36 -33.05
C ARG A 64 1.88 -21.88 -32.81
N GLY A 65 2.41 -21.52 -31.64
CA GLY A 65 2.85 -20.15 -31.34
C GLY A 65 4.01 -19.69 -32.21
N ALA A 66 5.00 -20.55 -32.41
CA ALA A 66 6.14 -20.28 -33.29
C ALA A 66 5.73 -20.13 -34.76
N ALA A 67 4.81 -20.97 -35.25
CA ALA A 67 4.27 -20.86 -36.61
C ALA A 67 3.46 -19.57 -36.83
N ALA A 68 2.66 -19.16 -35.84
CA ALA A 68 1.91 -17.90 -35.90
C ALA A 68 2.83 -16.67 -35.87
N ALA A 69 3.89 -16.69 -35.06
CA ALA A 69 4.88 -15.62 -35.03
C ALA A 69 5.65 -15.51 -36.37
N ALA A 70 6.04 -16.63 -36.96
CA ALA A 70 6.69 -16.67 -38.27
C ALA A 70 5.78 -16.11 -39.38
N ALA A 71 4.47 -16.41 -39.35
CA ALA A 71 3.50 -15.87 -40.30
C ALA A 71 3.33 -14.34 -40.18
N VAL A 72 3.36 -13.79 -38.96
CA VAL A 72 3.29 -12.35 -38.71
C VAL A 72 4.57 -11.64 -39.19
N ILE A 73 5.74 -12.22 -38.92
CA ILE A 73 7.02 -11.68 -39.39
C ILE A 73 7.10 -11.68 -40.92
N ALA A 74 6.62 -12.76 -41.57
CA ALA A 74 6.55 -12.84 -43.02
C ALA A 74 5.57 -11.81 -43.63
N ALA A 75 4.42 -11.58 -42.97
CA ALA A 75 3.45 -10.57 -43.39
C ALA A 75 4.02 -9.14 -43.29
N VAL A 76 4.73 -8.83 -42.18
CA VAL A 76 5.36 -7.51 -41.97
C VAL A 76 6.49 -7.26 -42.97
N ALA A 77 7.32 -8.28 -43.26
CA ALA A 77 8.36 -8.21 -44.28
C ALA A 77 7.79 -8.00 -45.70
N GLY A 78 6.62 -8.58 -46.00
CA GLY A 78 5.92 -8.37 -47.28
C GLY A 78 5.41 -6.93 -47.48
N THR A 79 4.96 -6.27 -46.41
CA THR A 79 4.48 -4.87 -46.46
C THR A 79 5.60 -3.84 -46.64
N LEU A 80 6.81 -4.12 -46.17
CA LEU A 80 7.95 -3.19 -46.30
C LEU A 80 8.59 -3.18 -47.71
N SER A 81 8.25 -4.15 -48.57
CA SER A 81 8.78 -4.21 -49.94
C SER A 81 7.93 -3.48 -51.00
N ARG A 82 6.79 -2.87 -50.63
CA ARG A 82 5.87 -2.24 -51.61
C ARG A 82 5.73 -0.71 -51.57
N SER A 83 6.57 -0.01 -50.82
CA SER A 83 6.52 1.48 -50.77
C SER A 83 7.77 2.13 -51.33
N ARG A 84 7.96 2.08 -52.65
CA ARG A 84 8.86 2.96 -53.41
C ARG A 84 8.29 3.20 -54.82
N ALA A 85 7.41 4.17 -54.95
CA ALA A 85 7.22 4.99 -56.16
C ALA A 85 6.09 5.99 -55.89
N PHE A 86 6.42 7.29 -55.85
CA PHE A 86 5.71 8.41 -56.47
C PHE A 86 6.19 9.73 -55.82
N CYS A 87 6.92 10.53 -56.59
CA CYS A 87 7.23 11.93 -56.30
C CYS A 87 6.81 12.75 -57.52
N GLY A 88 6.02 13.80 -57.29
CA GLY A 88 5.60 14.82 -58.25
C GLY A 88 5.08 16.06 -57.48
N PRO A 89 5.11 17.27 -58.06
CA PRO A 89 5.78 18.42 -57.43
C PRO A 89 4.87 19.44 -56.71
N SER A 90 5.57 20.27 -55.91
CA SER A 90 5.15 21.43 -55.11
C SER A 90 4.48 22.57 -55.89
N PRO A 91 3.83 23.53 -55.19
CA PRO A 91 4.42 24.88 -55.21
C PRO A 91 4.43 25.66 -53.86
N ARG A 92 5.61 26.27 -53.62
CA ARG A 92 5.92 27.69 -53.23
C ARG A 92 5.52 28.32 -51.87
N ASN A 93 6.61 28.81 -51.23
CA ASN A 93 6.83 30.06 -50.46
C ASN A 93 6.17 30.17 -49.06
N TYR A 94 6.85 30.56 -47.96
CA TYR A 94 7.84 31.62 -47.77
C TYR A 94 8.93 31.27 -46.75
N SER A 95 10.12 31.81 -46.97
CA SER A 95 11.32 31.75 -46.13
C SER A 95 11.47 32.97 -45.22
N VAL A 96 11.88 32.77 -43.96
CA VAL A 96 12.76 33.72 -43.24
C VAL A 96 13.86 32.92 -42.54
N ALA A 97 15.09 33.33 -42.77
CA ALA A 97 16.33 32.65 -42.42
C ALA A 97 17.06 33.32 -41.24
N ARG A 98 17.84 32.53 -40.47
CA ARG A 98 19.23 32.76 -39.99
C ARG A 98 19.55 31.86 -38.75
N PRO A 99 20.83 31.63 -38.36
CA PRO A 99 21.72 30.65 -38.99
C PRO A 99 22.30 29.61 -38.00
N ARG A 100 22.75 28.46 -38.52
CA ARG A 100 23.53 27.44 -37.81
C ARG A 100 25.03 27.73 -37.93
N SER A 101 25.76 27.71 -36.81
CA SER A 101 27.23 27.55 -36.80
C SER A 101 27.61 26.08 -36.61
N ARG A 102 28.74 25.73 -37.23
CA ARG A 102 29.25 24.37 -37.48
C ARG A 102 30.06 23.80 -36.30
N ARG A 103 30.05 22.46 -36.28
CA ARG A 103 30.99 21.49 -35.69
C ARG A 103 32.45 21.96 -35.56
N ARG A 104 33.13 21.40 -34.55
CA ARG A 104 34.36 20.59 -34.73
C ARG A 104 34.61 19.66 -33.53
N ASP A 105 34.84 18.40 -33.87
CA ASP A 105 35.42 17.35 -33.02
C ASP A 105 36.94 17.56 -32.87
N ALA A 106 37.52 17.22 -31.71
CA ALA A 106 38.87 16.67 -31.58
C ALA A 106 39.09 16.08 -30.17
N ALA A 107 39.65 14.88 -30.14
CA ALA A 107 40.03 14.08 -28.97
C ALA A 107 41.54 14.33 -28.62
N PRO A 108 42.11 13.68 -27.59
CA PRO A 108 43.07 14.31 -26.67
C PRO A 108 44.55 13.90 -26.87
N GLU A 109 45.46 14.70 -26.32
CA GLU A 109 46.87 14.32 -26.14
C GLU A 109 47.35 14.45 -24.69
N LYS A 110 48.20 13.49 -24.31
CA LYS A 110 48.92 13.34 -23.04
C LYS A 110 50.12 14.28 -23.00
N LEU A 111 50.54 14.71 -21.81
CA LEU A 111 51.93 15.08 -21.55
C LEU A 111 52.34 14.83 -20.09
N LEU A 112 53.51 14.21 -19.97
CA LEU A 112 54.32 13.86 -18.80
C LEU A 112 55.33 15.00 -18.50
N LEU A 113 55.69 15.21 -17.23
CA LEU A 113 56.98 15.71 -16.69
C LEU A 113 56.79 15.84 -15.15
N ALA A 114 57.33 15.01 -14.27
CA ALA A 114 58.72 14.72 -13.86
C ALA A 114 59.41 15.81 -13.00
N LEU A 115 59.75 15.38 -11.76
CA LEU A 115 60.88 15.72 -10.88
C LEU A 115 60.94 17.08 -10.16
N CYS A 116 60.99 17.01 -8.81
CA CYS A 116 62.18 17.45 -8.08
C CYS A 116 62.29 16.77 -6.70
N VAL A 117 63.49 16.26 -6.44
CA VAL A 117 64.00 15.60 -5.22
C VAL A 117 64.59 16.67 -4.30
N SER A 118 64.49 16.48 -2.98
CA SER A 118 65.59 16.79 -2.03
C SER A 118 65.36 16.12 -0.68
N SER A 119 66.22 15.14 -0.39
CA SER A 119 66.56 14.65 0.94
C SER A 119 67.63 15.55 1.57
N THR A 120 67.57 15.73 2.89
CA THR A 120 68.77 15.83 3.74
C THR A 120 68.46 15.27 5.12
N ALA A 121 69.45 14.57 5.67
CA ALA A 121 69.40 13.67 6.79
C ALA A 121 70.03 14.26 8.07
N LEU A 122 69.74 13.58 9.19
CA LEU A 122 70.58 13.35 10.37
C LEU A 122 71.06 14.54 11.23
N ALA A 123 70.60 14.55 12.49
CA ALA A 123 71.49 14.65 13.64
C ALA A 123 70.82 14.10 14.92
N SER A 124 71.40 13.04 15.44
CA SER A 124 71.23 12.51 16.79
C SER A 124 71.89 13.43 17.84
N ARG A 125 71.21 13.70 18.96
CA ARG A 125 71.85 13.97 20.26
C ARG A 125 70.83 13.85 21.39
N SER A 126 71.09 12.91 22.29
CA SER A 126 70.54 12.89 23.65
C SER A 126 71.08 14.10 24.44
N PRO A 127 70.34 14.55 25.46
CA PRO A 127 70.94 14.51 26.79
C PRO A 127 69.99 13.99 27.88
N GLU A 128 70.64 13.46 28.90
CA GLU A 128 70.09 12.97 30.15
C GLU A 128 69.48 14.10 31.01
N GLY A 129 68.43 13.74 31.75
CA GLY A 129 68.22 14.15 33.14
C GLY A 129 67.88 15.60 33.44
N THR A 130 66.58 15.89 33.65
CA THR A 130 66.09 16.46 34.92
C THR A 130 64.56 16.42 34.94
N GLU A 131 64.02 15.46 35.71
CA GLU A 131 62.65 15.52 36.20
C GLU A 131 62.58 16.64 37.25
N SER A 132 61.85 17.71 36.97
CA SER A 132 61.16 18.52 37.99
C SER A 132 60.37 19.66 37.33
N GLU A 133 59.07 19.69 37.66
CA GLU A 133 58.41 20.95 38.02
C GLU A 133 58.17 21.99 36.90
N SER A 134 57.81 21.52 35.70
CA SER A 134 57.24 22.38 34.63
C SER A 134 55.96 21.84 33.97
N GLN A 135 55.33 20.81 34.55
CA GLN A 135 54.06 20.24 34.04
C GLN A 135 52.84 20.55 34.92
N ARG A 136 52.92 21.52 35.85
CA ARG A 136 51.82 21.86 36.76
C ARG A 136 51.23 23.26 36.57
N LEU A 137 51.53 23.95 35.47
CA LEU A 137 50.94 25.28 35.18
C LEU A 137 50.17 25.37 33.84
N ASP A 138 50.01 24.28 33.08
CA ASP A 138 49.28 24.31 31.78
C ASP A 138 47.90 23.62 31.80
N GLU A 139 47.45 23.07 32.94
CA GLU A 139 46.13 22.40 33.04
C GLU A 139 45.01 23.28 33.64
N GLU A 140 45.32 24.45 34.23
CA GLU A 140 44.30 25.36 34.80
C GLU A 140 43.81 26.46 33.83
N GLU A 141 44.43 26.65 32.66
CA GLU A 141 44.01 27.68 31.68
C GLU A 141 43.23 27.11 30.46
N LEU A 142 43.08 25.79 30.35
CA LEU A 142 42.16 25.15 29.41
C LEU A 142 40.80 24.92 30.08
N GLY A 143 40.18 26.01 30.55
CA GLY A 143 38.73 26.09 30.77
C GLY A 143 37.99 25.95 29.44
N GLY A 144 38.19 24.81 28.78
CA GLY A 144 37.76 24.51 27.43
C GLY A 144 36.26 24.66 27.36
N VAL A 145 35.81 25.62 26.54
CA VAL A 145 34.40 25.85 26.31
C VAL A 145 33.82 24.58 25.70
N CYS A 146 33.06 23.85 26.52
CA CYS A 146 32.37 22.65 26.13
C CYS A 146 31.23 23.01 25.16
N LEU A 147 31.09 22.27 24.06
CA LEU A 147 29.97 22.49 23.14
C LEU A 147 28.65 22.13 23.86
N THR A 148 27.71 23.07 23.91
CA THR A 148 26.42 22.88 24.58
C THR A 148 25.26 22.81 23.59
N ARG A 149 24.15 22.19 24.00
CA ARG A 149 22.89 22.20 23.22
C ARG A 149 22.38 23.61 22.95
N SER A 150 22.51 24.54 23.91
CA SER A 150 22.12 25.95 23.73
C SER A 150 22.92 26.57 22.59
N ARG A 151 24.25 26.41 22.62
CA ARG A 151 25.13 26.99 21.59
C ARG A 151 24.81 26.48 20.19
N VAL A 152 24.60 25.16 20.05
CA VAL A 152 24.20 24.56 18.77
C VAL A 152 22.83 25.08 18.33
N THR A 153 21.89 25.22 19.27
CA THR A 153 20.55 25.73 18.97
C THR A 153 20.61 27.17 18.47
N GLU A 154 21.35 28.05 19.14
CA GLU A 154 21.59 29.43 18.71
C GLU A 154 22.18 29.49 17.29
N ALA A 155 23.20 28.67 17.00
CA ALA A 155 23.85 28.65 15.70
C ALA A 155 22.89 28.19 14.58
N VAL A 156 22.07 27.15 14.82
CA VAL A 156 21.09 26.63 13.85
C VAL A 156 19.91 27.60 13.66
N GLU A 157 19.47 28.26 14.72
CA GLU A 157 18.43 29.28 14.64
C GLU A 157 18.92 30.50 13.86
N GLU A 158 20.15 30.95 14.10
CA GLU A 158 20.76 32.05 13.36
C GLU A 158 20.98 31.70 11.87
N TYR A 159 21.36 30.45 11.57
CA TYR A 159 21.40 29.93 10.20
C TYR A 159 20.01 30.03 9.53
N GLY A 160 18.96 29.60 10.23
CA GLY A 160 17.59 29.72 9.78
C GLY A 160 17.15 31.16 9.54
N GLN A 161 17.51 32.09 10.44
CA GLN A 161 17.18 33.50 10.32
C GLN A 161 17.89 34.16 9.14
N ALA A 162 19.18 33.88 8.94
CA ALA A 162 19.93 34.36 7.79
C ALA A 162 19.31 33.86 6.47
N TRP A 163 18.80 32.62 6.44
CA TRP A 163 18.09 32.09 5.28
C TRP A 163 16.74 32.77 5.05
N MET A 164 15.92 32.91 6.09
CA MET A 164 14.61 33.58 5.98
C MET A 164 14.72 35.03 5.55
N THR A 165 15.78 35.73 5.98
CA THR A 165 16.06 37.12 5.61
C THR A 165 16.88 37.27 4.33
N GLN A 166 17.33 36.16 3.74
CA GLN A 166 18.22 36.12 2.57
C GLN A 166 19.47 37.00 2.73
N ASP A 167 20.06 36.96 3.92
CA ASP A 167 21.25 37.74 4.27
C ASP A 167 22.51 36.84 4.20
N PRO A 168 23.25 36.85 3.07
CA PRO A 168 24.43 36.02 2.92
C PRO A 168 25.59 36.44 3.83
N ASP A 169 25.65 37.72 4.22
CA ASP A 169 26.71 38.22 5.11
C ASP A 169 26.47 37.71 6.55
N ARG A 170 25.22 37.76 7.01
CA ARG A 170 24.80 37.19 8.29
C ARG A 170 25.03 35.69 8.36
N LEU A 171 24.74 34.97 7.27
CA LEU A 171 25.01 33.53 7.21
C LEU A 171 26.51 33.23 7.25
N ALA A 172 27.30 33.95 6.46
CA ALA A 172 28.75 33.76 6.40
C ALA A 172 29.43 34.04 7.75
N ALA A 173 28.90 34.96 8.55
CA ALA A 173 29.41 35.27 9.90
C ALA A 173 29.34 34.08 10.88
N LEU A 174 28.47 33.08 10.64
CA LEU A 174 28.41 31.85 11.45
C LEU A 174 29.61 30.94 11.28
N PHE A 175 30.30 31.06 10.14
CA PHE A 175 31.36 30.14 9.74
C PHE A 175 32.73 30.69 10.11
N ALA A 176 33.66 29.80 10.47
CA ALA A 176 35.07 30.14 10.61
C ALA A 176 35.64 30.61 9.24
N PRO A 177 36.72 31.42 9.21
CA PRO A 177 37.34 31.86 7.96
C PRO A 177 37.67 30.72 7.00
N GLU A 178 38.12 29.59 7.53
CA GLU A 178 38.54 28.37 6.84
C GLU A 178 37.45 27.30 6.74
N ALA A 179 36.20 27.62 7.08
CA ALA A 179 35.14 26.63 7.20
C ALA A 179 34.80 25.93 5.87
N VAL A 180 34.17 24.76 5.99
CA VAL A 180 33.69 23.97 4.84
C VAL A 180 32.18 23.82 4.93
N TYR A 181 31.49 24.18 3.85
CA TYR A 181 30.06 23.96 3.69
C TYR A 181 29.82 22.95 2.55
N VAL A 182 29.11 21.87 2.85
CA VAL A 182 28.78 20.80 1.90
C VAL A 182 27.27 20.79 1.70
N GLU A 183 26.78 21.35 0.59
CA GLU A 183 25.35 21.40 0.25
C GLU A 183 24.80 20.00 -0.06
N ARG A 184 25.60 19.16 -0.72
CA ARG A 184 25.20 17.79 -1.07
C ARG A 184 26.31 16.83 -0.67
N ALA A 185 26.05 16.05 0.37
CA ALA A 185 26.94 15.00 0.83
C ALA A 185 27.37 14.11 -0.35
N PHE A 186 28.67 13.77 -0.39
CA PHE A 186 29.31 12.94 -1.43
C PHE A 186 29.37 13.55 -2.84
N ASP A 187 29.01 14.82 -3.02
CA ASP A 187 29.24 15.57 -4.26
C ASP A 187 30.35 16.62 -4.06
N PRO A 188 31.59 16.35 -4.51
CA PRO A 188 32.70 17.29 -4.37
C PRO A 188 32.43 18.66 -5.01
N ALA A 189 31.61 18.72 -6.07
CA ALA A 189 31.27 19.98 -6.73
C ALA A 189 30.32 20.85 -5.90
N SER A 190 29.68 20.28 -4.88
CA SER A 190 28.77 20.94 -3.95
C SER A 190 29.45 21.25 -2.61
N THR A 191 30.78 21.39 -2.62
CA THR A 191 31.61 21.73 -1.44
C THR A 191 32.23 23.12 -1.61
N PHE A 192 31.98 24.00 -0.65
CA PHE A 192 32.43 25.38 -0.65
C PHE A 192 33.38 25.60 0.53
N ARG A 193 34.58 26.11 0.26
CA ARG A 193 35.66 26.24 1.24
C ARG A 193 35.98 27.71 1.47
N GLY A 194 36.02 28.08 2.73
CA GLY A 194 36.23 29.44 3.20
C GLY A 194 34.95 30.27 3.21
N ARG A 195 34.90 31.23 4.13
CA ARG A 195 33.74 32.07 4.39
C ARG A 195 33.22 32.78 3.12
N ASP A 196 34.11 33.28 2.28
CA ASP A 196 33.75 34.00 1.05
C ASP A 196 33.06 33.09 0.03
N ALA A 197 33.55 31.86 -0.16
CA ALA A 197 32.91 30.91 -1.08
C ALA A 197 31.52 30.49 -0.60
N ILE A 198 31.33 30.35 0.71
CA ILE A 198 30.02 30.06 1.32
C ILE A 198 29.05 31.21 1.08
N ARG A 199 29.51 32.45 1.33
CA ARG A 199 28.76 33.68 1.08
C ARG A 199 28.34 33.81 -0.38
N ASP A 200 29.28 33.64 -1.32
CA ASP A 200 29.03 33.79 -2.75
C ASP A 200 28.07 32.73 -3.28
N TYR A 201 28.19 31.49 -2.78
CA TYR A 201 27.21 30.44 -3.04
C TYR A 201 25.82 30.88 -2.61
N TRP A 202 25.65 31.33 -1.36
CA TRP A 202 24.36 31.77 -0.84
C TRP A 202 23.79 32.98 -1.56
N ALA A 203 24.61 33.99 -1.85
CA ALA A 203 24.20 35.16 -2.62
C ALA A 203 23.73 34.76 -4.03
N SER A 204 24.45 33.85 -4.68
CA SER A 204 24.08 33.38 -6.02
C SER A 204 22.88 32.44 -6.02
N GLN A 205 22.69 31.64 -4.97
CA GLN A 205 21.69 30.57 -4.97
C GLN A 205 20.38 30.92 -4.24
N ILE A 206 20.41 31.74 -3.22
CA ILE A 206 19.24 31.93 -2.36
C ILE A 206 18.59 33.27 -2.64
N VAL A 207 19.38 34.34 -2.66
CA VAL A 207 18.89 35.72 -2.80
C VAL A 207 18.13 35.91 -4.12
N GLY A 208 16.86 36.30 -4.01
CA GLY A 208 15.97 36.55 -5.15
C GLY A 208 15.55 35.29 -5.93
N LYS A 209 16.01 34.11 -5.55
CA LYS A 209 15.66 32.83 -6.21
C LYS A 209 14.70 31.97 -5.39
N GLN A 210 14.56 32.28 -4.11
CA GLN A 210 13.59 31.69 -3.21
C GLN A 210 12.72 32.82 -2.61
N ALA A 211 11.50 32.52 -2.18
CA ALA A 211 10.64 33.47 -1.46
C ALA A 211 9.80 32.75 -0.39
N ASN A 212 9.19 33.53 0.50
CA ASN A 212 8.30 33.04 1.56
C ASN A 212 8.94 31.88 2.35
N ILE A 213 10.23 32.04 2.66
CA ILE A 213 11.04 31.03 3.32
C ILE A 213 10.60 30.93 4.77
N SER A 214 10.37 29.69 5.20
CA SER A 214 10.03 29.34 6.57
C SER A 214 11.00 28.26 7.02
N PHE A 215 11.61 28.47 8.18
CA PHE A 215 12.59 27.55 8.75
C PHE A 215 12.22 27.20 10.20
N ARG A 216 12.44 25.94 10.57
CA ARG A 216 12.24 25.47 11.94
C ARG A 216 13.23 24.39 12.35
N HIS A 217 14.00 24.63 13.40
CA HIS A 217 14.86 23.65 14.04
C HIS A 217 14.05 22.65 14.89
N VAL A 218 14.42 21.35 14.83
CA VAL A 218 13.83 20.26 15.62
C VAL A 218 14.81 19.87 16.75
N VAL A 219 14.87 20.71 17.78
CA VAL A 219 15.87 20.66 18.87
C VAL A 219 15.92 19.29 19.56
N GLY A 220 14.77 18.65 19.78
CA GLY A 220 14.67 17.37 20.45
C GLY A 220 15.41 16.25 19.71
N ASP A 221 15.50 16.31 18.38
CA ASP A 221 16.18 15.31 17.55
C ASP A 221 17.71 15.55 17.47
N MET A 222 18.23 16.58 18.15
CA MET A 222 19.66 16.88 18.20
C MET A 222 20.45 15.80 18.95
N VAL A 223 21.54 15.37 18.32
CA VAL A 223 22.58 14.52 18.91
C VAL A 223 23.86 15.33 19.03
N LEU A 224 24.48 15.31 20.20
CA LEU A 224 25.67 16.11 20.52
C LEU A 224 26.84 15.19 20.84
N ASP A 225 27.98 15.46 20.22
CA ASP A 225 29.29 14.87 20.50
C ASP A 225 30.17 16.00 21.04
N VAL A 226 30.21 16.10 22.37
CA VAL A 226 30.88 17.19 23.08
C VAL A 226 32.39 17.15 22.86
N GLU A 227 32.98 15.96 22.93
CA GLU A 227 34.43 15.74 22.82
C GLU A 227 34.95 16.15 21.45
N ARG A 228 34.23 15.80 20.39
CA ARG A 228 34.59 16.18 19.02
C ARG A 228 34.03 17.54 18.61
N ARG A 229 33.26 18.21 19.48
CA ARG A 229 32.53 19.46 19.19
C ARG A 229 31.67 19.33 17.93
N ARG A 230 30.98 18.20 17.79
CA ARG A 230 30.07 17.92 16.67
C ARG A 230 28.63 17.85 17.12
N ALA A 231 27.74 18.23 16.22
CA ALA A 231 26.30 18.06 16.42
C ALA A 231 25.65 17.52 15.16
N THR A 232 24.72 16.58 15.33
CA THR A 232 23.76 16.21 14.28
C THR A 232 22.44 16.90 14.60
N VAL A 233 21.96 17.71 13.68
CA VAL A 233 20.76 18.54 13.86
C VAL A 233 19.78 18.25 12.74
N LYS A 234 18.52 18.65 12.96
CA LYS A 234 17.44 18.42 12.01
C LYS A 234 16.54 19.65 11.93
N TRP A 235 16.13 20.03 10.73
CA TRP A 235 15.21 21.14 10.53
C TRP A 235 14.17 20.86 9.45
N LEU A 236 13.13 21.68 9.46
CA LEU A 236 12.10 21.76 8.44
C LEU A 236 12.27 23.07 7.70
N ALA A 237 12.12 23.02 6.38
CA ALA A 237 12.09 24.21 5.55
C ALA A 237 10.94 24.16 4.54
N GLU A 238 10.36 25.31 4.27
CA GLU A 238 9.38 25.52 3.21
C GLU A 238 9.64 26.86 2.52
N PHE A 239 9.61 26.90 1.19
CA PHE A 239 9.79 28.12 0.41
C PHE A 239 9.21 27.98 -0.99
N ASP A 240 9.00 29.12 -1.66
CA ASP A 240 8.67 29.18 -3.09
C ASP A 240 9.94 29.24 -3.91
N ASN A 241 10.11 28.28 -4.82
CA ASN A 241 11.24 28.24 -5.73
C ASN A 241 10.89 29.01 -7.02
N ILE A 242 11.48 30.19 -7.17
CA ILE A 242 11.22 31.13 -8.26
C ILE A 242 12.04 30.78 -9.52
N ARG A 243 13.02 29.87 -9.40
CA ARG A 243 13.89 29.47 -10.52
C ARG A 243 13.21 28.61 -11.58
N PHE A 244 12.02 28.09 -11.31
CA PHE A 244 11.30 27.28 -12.28
C PHE A 244 10.98 28.17 -13.49
N CYS A 245 11.49 27.80 -14.68
CA CYS A 245 11.51 28.60 -15.92
C CYS A 245 10.34 29.57 -16.09
N SER A 246 10.59 30.71 -16.73
CA SER A 246 9.68 31.86 -17.00
C SER A 246 8.31 31.56 -17.63
N SER A 247 7.95 30.30 -17.84
CA SER A 247 6.66 29.82 -18.32
C SER A 247 5.93 28.86 -17.37
N GLN A 248 6.48 28.55 -16.19
CA GLN A 248 5.85 27.65 -15.20
C GLN A 248 5.68 28.34 -13.85
N ALA A 249 4.53 28.07 -13.22
CA ALA A 249 4.15 28.64 -11.94
C ALA A 249 5.17 28.33 -10.83
N GLU A 250 5.26 29.26 -9.88
CA GLU A 250 6.02 29.11 -8.63
C GLU A 250 5.77 27.74 -8.00
N LYS A 251 6.85 27.03 -7.65
CA LYS A 251 6.76 25.73 -6.99
C LYS A 251 7.07 25.88 -5.51
N ARG A 252 6.06 25.66 -4.67
CA ARG A 252 6.24 25.47 -3.22
C ARG A 252 7.06 24.20 -2.98
N VAL A 253 8.20 24.34 -2.32
CA VAL A 253 9.09 23.26 -1.90
C VAL A 253 8.98 23.12 -0.39
N ARG A 254 8.93 21.88 0.09
CA ARG A 254 8.87 21.53 1.51
C ARG A 254 9.80 20.35 1.75
N PHE A 255 10.69 20.46 2.72
CA PHE A 255 11.58 19.36 3.04
C PHE A 255 12.03 19.32 4.49
N VAL A 256 12.40 18.11 4.90
CA VAL A 256 13.08 17.83 6.16
C VAL A 256 14.53 17.58 5.84
N GLN A 257 15.43 18.15 6.63
CA GLN A 257 16.86 17.99 6.43
C GLN A 257 17.57 17.67 7.73
N VAL A 258 18.59 16.82 7.61
CA VAL A 258 19.53 16.48 8.68
C VAL A 258 20.90 16.98 8.26
N ALA A 259 21.59 17.67 9.15
CA ALA A 259 22.93 18.17 8.92
C ALA A 259 23.88 17.82 10.05
N ILE A 260 25.17 17.77 9.73
CA ILE A 260 26.25 17.54 10.68
C ILE A 260 27.08 18.82 10.76
N LEU A 261 27.23 19.34 11.97
CA LEU A 261 28.02 20.52 12.28
C LEU A 261 29.25 20.11 13.08
N GLU A 262 30.37 20.77 12.82
CA GLU A 262 31.58 20.76 13.65
C GLU A 262 31.94 22.20 14.00
N PHE A 263 32.29 22.44 15.26
CA PHE A 263 32.60 23.77 15.76
C PHE A 263 34.09 23.96 16.02
N THR A 264 34.53 25.22 15.96
CA THR A 264 35.86 25.66 16.36
C THR A 264 36.14 25.35 17.84
N GLN A 265 37.42 25.42 18.26
CA GLN A 265 37.81 25.13 19.64
C GLN A 265 37.10 26.01 20.68
N ASP A 266 36.83 27.28 20.35
CA ASP A 266 36.08 28.22 21.18
C ASP A 266 34.55 28.03 21.10
N THR A 267 34.07 27.09 20.28
CA THR A 267 32.66 26.78 19.99
C THR A 267 31.84 27.94 19.40
N ARG A 268 32.49 29.04 19.01
CA ARG A 268 31.81 30.23 18.52
C ARG A 268 31.39 30.10 17.07
N HIS A 269 32.22 29.47 16.23
CA HIS A 269 31.99 29.39 14.80
C HIS A 269 31.86 27.94 14.33
N ILE A 270 31.15 27.76 13.22
CA ILE A 270 31.03 26.49 12.53
C ILE A 270 32.27 26.30 11.65
N LEU A 271 33.03 25.25 11.90
CA LEU A 271 34.19 24.84 11.11
C LEU A 271 33.75 23.97 9.91
N HIS A 272 32.73 23.14 10.10
CA HIS A 272 32.19 22.28 9.05
C HIS A 272 30.67 22.18 9.17
N LEU A 273 29.94 22.33 8.05
CA LEU A 273 28.52 22.02 7.95
C LEU A 273 28.27 21.17 6.71
N GLU A 274 27.69 20.00 6.91
CA GLU A 274 27.29 19.12 5.81
C GLU A 274 25.80 18.82 5.87
N GLU A 275 25.10 19.13 4.79
CA GLU A 275 23.70 18.79 4.57
C GLU A 275 23.60 17.30 4.18
N TYR A 276 23.63 16.47 5.22
CA TYR A 276 23.84 15.02 5.10
C TYR A 276 22.68 14.28 4.41
N LEU A 277 21.44 14.64 4.74
CA LEU A 277 20.26 13.97 4.25
C LEU A 277 19.08 14.94 4.13
N GLN A 278 18.41 14.89 2.99
CA GLN A 278 17.21 15.69 2.71
C GLN A 278 16.09 14.78 2.22
N SER A 279 14.86 15.11 2.61
CA SER A 279 13.67 14.54 1.99
C SER A 279 12.62 15.59 1.72
N THR A 280 12.16 15.61 0.48
CA THR A 280 11.08 16.48 0.03
C THR A 280 9.74 15.81 0.31
N SER A 281 8.79 16.56 0.85
CA SER A 281 7.43 16.06 0.99
C SER A 281 6.69 16.15 -0.35
N ASP A 282 5.89 15.13 -0.66
CA ASP A 282 5.00 15.20 -1.83
C ASP A 282 3.84 16.16 -1.57
N SER A 283 3.15 16.60 -2.62
CA SER A 283 2.01 17.52 -2.48
C SER A 283 0.84 16.97 -1.65
N ARG A 284 0.86 15.66 -1.31
CA ARG A 284 -0.18 14.98 -0.54
C ARG A 284 0.17 14.86 0.94
N PHE A 285 1.43 15.03 1.32
CA PHE A 285 1.84 15.03 2.71
C PHE A 285 1.34 16.31 3.38
N ARG A 286 0.60 16.15 4.49
CA ARG A 286 0.18 17.28 5.31
C ARG A 286 1.39 17.81 6.06
N TRP A 287 2.03 18.81 5.46
CA TRP A 287 3.14 19.52 6.08
C TRP A 287 2.72 20.05 7.46
N PRO A 288 3.48 19.79 8.52
CA PRO A 288 3.18 20.34 9.83
C PRO A 288 3.26 21.86 9.76
N ALA A 289 2.28 22.54 10.35
CA ALA A 289 2.37 23.97 10.55
C ALA A 289 3.58 24.29 11.46
N LEU A 290 4.20 25.45 11.29
CA LEU A 290 5.43 25.80 12.03
C LEU A 290 5.21 25.85 13.55
N ASP A 291 3.98 26.06 14.00
CA ASP A 291 3.54 26.07 15.40
C ASP A 291 3.20 24.67 15.96
N THR A 292 3.29 23.61 15.15
CA THR A 292 2.99 22.23 15.56
C THR A 292 3.86 21.84 16.76
N SER A 293 3.28 21.32 17.84
CA SER A 293 4.09 20.88 19.00
C SER A 293 5.14 19.85 18.60
N GLU A 294 6.30 19.87 19.26
CA GLU A 294 7.43 19.01 18.89
C GLU A 294 7.10 17.51 18.93
N LEU A 295 6.33 17.07 19.93
CA LEU A 295 5.81 15.69 20.02
C LEU A 295 4.96 15.31 18.79
N ARG A 296 4.07 16.20 18.35
CA ARG A 296 3.22 15.98 17.18
C ARG A 296 4.02 16.01 15.89
N LEU A 297 5.00 16.91 15.80
CA LEU A 297 5.92 17.01 14.68
C LEU A 297 6.72 15.72 14.50
N ARG A 298 7.31 15.20 15.59
CA ARG A 298 7.99 13.89 15.61
C ARG A 298 7.09 12.78 15.12
N SER A 299 5.86 12.71 15.63
CA SER A 299 4.87 11.71 15.20
C SER A 299 4.60 11.81 13.70
N MET A 300 4.38 13.03 13.18
CA MET A 300 4.12 13.25 11.75
C MET A 300 5.30 12.86 10.86
N LEU A 301 6.53 13.22 11.25
CA LEU A 301 7.75 12.90 10.50
C LEU A 301 8.08 11.41 10.54
N SER A 302 7.81 10.73 11.66
CA SER A 302 8.01 9.29 11.77
C SER A 302 7.03 8.46 10.92
N MET A 303 5.88 9.05 10.59
CA MET A 303 4.81 8.40 9.82
C MET A 303 4.89 8.68 8.31
N GLU A 304 5.77 9.56 7.84
CA GLU A 304 5.91 9.79 6.40
C GLU A 304 6.71 8.63 5.77
N PRO A 305 6.07 7.75 4.97
CA PRO A 305 6.71 6.52 4.49
C PRO A 305 7.87 6.78 3.51
N ASN A 306 8.01 8.02 3.04
CA ASN A 306 9.04 8.46 2.11
C ASN A 306 9.94 9.57 2.68
N ALA A 307 9.85 9.91 3.97
CA ALA A 307 10.55 11.05 4.61
C ALA A 307 12.08 11.05 4.54
N PHE A 308 12.70 10.05 3.88
CA PHE A 308 14.15 9.95 3.68
C PHE A 308 14.49 9.23 2.36
N GLY A 309 13.60 9.29 1.36
CA GLY A 309 13.74 8.54 0.11
C GLY A 309 14.27 9.38 -1.04
N THR A 310 15.56 9.72 -1.06
CA THR A 310 16.18 10.12 -2.33
C THR A 310 16.33 8.88 -3.22
N GLN A 311 15.81 8.97 -4.45
CA GLN A 311 16.12 8.00 -5.52
C GLN A 311 17.58 8.22 -5.96
N GLN A 312 18.52 7.59 -5.27
CA GLN A 312 19.89 7.42 -5.77
C GLN A 312 20.13 5.93 -6.04
N GLY A 313 20.94 5.66 -7.08
CA GLY A 313 21.25 4.33 -7.59
C GLY A 313 21.91 3.40 -6.56
N ALA A 314 22.24 2.19 -6.99
CA ALA A 314 22.92 1.21 -6.15
C ALA A 314 24.18 1.82 -5.51
N CYS A 315 24.42 1.48 -4.25
CA CYS A 315 25.57 1.95 -3.47
C CYS A 315 26.23 0.79 -2.72
N SER A 316 27.53 0.82 -2.50
CA SER A 316 28.24 -0.22 -1.76
C SER A 316 28.60 0.26 -0.35
N CYS A 317 28.66 -0.67 0.61
CA CYS A 317 29.21 -0.42 1.93
C CYS A 317 30.74 -0.38 1.83
N GLU A 318 31.37 0.72 2.23
CA GLU A 318 32.83 0.86 2.19
C GLU A 318 33.56 -0.10 3.15
N PHE A 319 32.88 -0.59 4.20
CA PHE A 319 33.48 -1.50 5.17
C PHE A 319 33.41 -2.97 4.75
N CYS A 320 32.32 -3.41 4.11
CA CYS A 320 32.11 -4.82 3.76
C CYS A 320 32.00 -5.09 2.25
N GLY A 321 32.05 -4.06 1.42
CA GLY A 321 31.96 -4.14 -0.05
C GLY A 321 30.58 -4.52 -0.59
N ARG A 322 29.58 -4.83 0.26
CA ARG A 322 28.26 -5.30 -0.19
C ARG A 322 27.48 -4.18 -0.89
N GLU A 323 26.89 -4.50 -2.03
CA GLU A 323 26.02 -3.59 -2.78
C GLU A 323 24.60 -3.56 -2.21
N PHE A 324 24.00 -2.37 -2.22
CA PHE A 324 22.66 -2.09 -1.72
C PHE A 324 21.84 -1.39 -2.79
N PRO A 325 20.58 -1.81 -3.02
CA PRO A 325 19.74 -1.28 -4.08
C PRO A 325 19.29 0.18 -3.85
N SER A 326 19.54 0.70 -2.65
CA SER A 326 19.32 2.10 -2.29
C SER A 326 20.13 2.46 -1.05
N ARG A 327 20.38 3.74 -0.86
CA ARG A 327 21.08 4.30 0.30
C ARG A 327 20.40 3.98 1.63
N ASN A 328 19.06 3.91 1.66
CA ASN A 328 18.31 3.46 2.85
C ASN A 328 18.52 1.99 3.19
N ALA A 329 18.88 1.13 2.23
CA ALA A 329 19.25 -0.24 2.52
C ALA A 329 20.66 -0.32 3.12
N LEU A 330 21.60 0.52 2.65
CA LEU A 330 22.94 0.67 3.24
C LEU A 330 22.87 1.19 4.69
N PHE A 331 22.06 2.21 4.98
CA PHE A 331 21.89 2.69 6.36
C PHE A 331 21.29 1.65 7.32
N ARG A 332 20.35 0.85 6.83
CA ARG A 332 19.81 -0.28 7.61
C ARG A 332 20.90 -1.28 7.95
N HIS A 333 21.79 -1.56 7.01
CA HIS A 333 22.95 -2.43 7.24
C HIS A 333 23.88 -1.89 8.34
N PHE A 334 24.18 -0.58 8.36
CA PHE A 334 24.97 0.01 9.46
C PHE A 334 24.28 -0.09 10.83
N ARG A 335 22.97 0.17 10.88
CA ARG A 335 22.21 0.11 12.14
C ARG A 335 22.03 -1.31 12.69
N SER A 336 21.96 -2.32 11.82
CA SER A 336 21.90 -3.72 12.25
C SER A 336 23.20 -4.23 12.88
N GLY A 337 24.31 -3.50 12.73
CA GLY A 337 25.64 -3.95 13.14
C GLY A 337 26.17 -3.39 14.46
N ILE A 338 25.44 -2.52 15.17
CA ILE A 338 25.92 -1.89 16.41
C ILE A 338 25.07 -2.35 17.59
N PRO A 339 25.53 -3.28 18.45
CA PRO A 339 25.02 -3.39 19.80
C PRO A 339 25.49 -2.16 20.58
N PHE A 340 24.55 -1.44 21.20
CA PHE A 340 24.85 -0.38 22.15
C PHE A 340 25.36 -1.04 23.44
N LEU A 341 26.69 -1.24 23.55
CA LEU A 341 27.32 -1.68 24.78
C LEU A 341 27.50 -0.47 25.69
N ASP A 342 26.85 -0.51 26.85
CA ASP A 342 27.02 0.42 27.95
C ASP A 342 28.41 0.15 28.57
N SER A 343 29.40 0.97 28.22
CA SER A 343 30.79 0.80 28.68
C SER A 343 30.97 1.44 30.06
N GLY A 344 30.63 0.67 31.09
CA GLY A 344 31.23 0.83 32.41
C GLY A 344 32.47 -0.03 32.52
N THR A 345 33.60 0.60 32.84
CA THR A 345 34.93 0.07 33.17
C THR A 345 35.95 -0.08 32.04
N SER A 346 37.06 0.61 32.29
CA SER A 346 38.29 0.81 31.54
C SER A 346 39.11 -0.48 31.42
N ASP A 347 39.60 -0.76 30.21
CA ASP A 347 41.05 -0.80 29.99
C ASP A 347 41.39 -0.74 28.51
N SER A 348 42.52 -0.09 28.23
CA SER A 348 43.03 0.33 26.94
C SER A 348 43.17 -0.78 25.90
N GLY A 349 42.42 -0.68 24.80
CA GLY A 349 42.65 -1.43 23.56
C GLY A 349 41.74 -0.91 22.44
N GLY A 350 42.32 -0.32 21.39
CA GLY A 350 41.58 0.33 20.31
C GLY A 350 40.54 -0.59 19.66
N ILE A 351 39.26 -0.26 19.81
CA ILE A 351 38.16 -0.99 19.16
C ILE A 351 38.06 -0.48 17.72
N ALA A 352 38.54 -1.28 16.78
CA ALA A 352 38.22 -1.10 15.37
C ALA A 352 36.71 -1.30 15.17
N LEU A 353 36.02 -0.25 14.70
CA LEU A 353 34.63 -0.30 14.25
C LEU A 353 34.54 -1.17 12.98
N GLY A 354 34.57 -2.49 13.15
CA GLY A 354 34.37 -3.48 12.09
C GLY A 354 32.89 -3.82 11.92
N CYS A 355 32.48 -4.07 10.67
CA CYS A 355 31.19 -4.71 10.36
C CYS A 355 31.17 -6.10 11.02
N PRO A 356 30.11 -6.53 11.72
CA PRO A 356 30.10 -7.83 12.39
C PRO A 356 30.16 -8.93 11.34
N ALA A 357 31.34 -9.54 11.21
CA ALA A 357 31.49 -10.83 10.57
C ALA A 357 31.02 -11.88 11.58
N GLN A 358 29.97 -12.61 11.19
CA GLN A 358 29.54 -13.92 11.68
C GLN A 358 30.18 -14.38 13.00
N SER A 359 29.58 -14.02 14.15
CA SER A 359 29.83 -14.75 15.40
C SER A 359 28.55 -15.45 15.83
N GLU A 360 28.58 -16.77 15.74
CA GLU A 360 27.63 -17.69 16.34
C GLU A 360 27.78 -17.62 17.86
N ASP A 361 26.84 -16.95 18.54
CA ASP A 361 26.23 -17.38 19.80
C ASP A 361 25.58 -16.18 20.50
N LEU A 362 24.43 -15.75 19.96
CA LEU A 362 23.57 -14.70 20.55
C LEU A 362 22.54 -15.28 21.53
N SER A 363 22.64 -16.56 21.90
CA SER A 363 21.59 -17.29 22.61
C SER A 363 21.46 -16.97 24.11
N LYS A 364 22.36 -16.15 24.69
CA LYS A 364 22.45 -15.95 26.15
C LYS A 364 22.23 -14.53 26.66
N LEU A 365 21.86 -13.58 25.81
CA LEU A 365 21.56 -12.21 26.25
C LEU A 365 20.10 -12.09 26.70
N GLN A 366 19.88 -11.91 28.01
CA GLN A 366 18.57 -11.51 28.54
C GLN A 366 18.31 -10.05 28.15
N LEU A 367 17.28 -9.87 27.32
CA LEU A 367 16.88 -8.57 26.79
C LEU A 367 16.00 -7.82 27.81
N PRO A 368 16.10 -6.48 27.89
CA PRO A 368 15.32 -5.69 28.85
C PRO A 368 13.81 -5.84 28.61
N PRO A 369 12.95 -5.61 29.63
CA PRO A 369 11.49 -5.77 29.55
C PRO A 369 10.83 -5.01 28.39
N SER A 370 11.40 -3.90 27.91
CA SER A 370 10.92 -3.17 26.74
C SER A 370 11.07 -3.94 25.42
N GLU A 371 11.92 -4.96 25.36
CA GLU A 371 12.03 -5.87 24.21
C GLU A 371 11.05 -7.06 24.26
N LEU A 372 10.65 -7.49 25.46
CA LEU A 372 9.55 -8.45 25.63
C LEU A 372 8.19 -7.85 25.19
N VAL A 373 8.06 -6.52 25.24
CA VAL A 373 6.90 -5.77 24.75
C VAL A 373 7.04 -5.36 23.27
N ARG A 374 8.08 -5.81 22.54
CA ARG A 374 8.10 -5.67 21.07
C ARG A 374 7.08 -6.64 20.46
N GLU A 375 5.84 -6.20 20.49
CA GLU A 375 4.68 -6.74 19.78
C GLU A 375 5.09 -7.24 18.39
N SER A 376 4.76 -8.51 18.08
CA SER A 376 4.64 -9.09 16.74
C SER A 376 5.47 -8.46 15.61
N ARG A 377 6.54 -9.14 15.15
CA ARG A 377 7.28 -8.66 13.96
C ARG A 377 6.71 -9.17 12.65
N ARG A 378 6.00 -10.30 12.63
CA ARG A 378 5.48 -10.86 11.39
C ARG A 378 4.17 -10.20 10.98
N HIS A 379 4.26 -9.40 9.93
CA HIS A 379 3.11 -8.81 9.27
C HIS A 379 2.83 -9.59 7.99
N VAL A 380 1.60 -10.03 7.81
CA VAL A 380 1.19 -10.84 6.66
C VAL A 380 0.06 -10.16 5.89
N ALA A 381 0.00 -10.44 4.59
CA ALA A 381 -1.15 -10.21 3.73
C ALA A 381 -1.79 -11.57 3.39
N LEU A 382 -3.06 -11.72 3.77
CA LEU A 382 -3.88 -12.88 3.51
C LEU A 382 -4.78 -12.59 2.31
N THR A 383 -4.78 -13.49 1.33
CA THR A 383 -5.79 -13.54 0.28
C THR A 383 -6.90 -14.45 0.77
N ILE A 384 -8.08 -13.90 0.99
CA ILE A 384 -9.18 -14.61 1.65
C ILE A 384 -10.43 -14.64 0.76
N SER A 385 -11.11 -15.77 0.74
CA SER A 385 -12.45 -15.97 0.21
C SER A 385 -13.41 -16.12 1.37
N TYR A 386 -14.60 -15.54 1.29
CA TYR A 386 -15.62 -15.73 2.31
C TYR A 386 -17.03 -15.54 1.77
N HIS A 387 -17.97 -16.21 2.42
CA HIS A 387 -19.39 -16.10 2.13
C HIS A 387 -20.17 -16.09 3.44
N CYS A 388 -20.60 -14.89 3.86
CA CYS A 388 -21.38 -14.73 5.08
C CYS A 388 -22.85 -15.11 4.83
N GLN A 389 -23.27 -16.26 5.35
CA GLN A 389 -24.66 -16.75 5.28
C GLN A 389 -25.54 -16.26 6.42
N CYS A 390 -25.04 -15.41 7.31
CA CYS A 390 -25.85 -14.91 8.41
C CYS A 390 -27.01 -14.09 7.83
N GLU A 391 -28.16 -14.75 7.72
CA GLU A 391 -29.46 -14.11 7.76
C GLU A 391 -29.38 -13.12 8.91
N VAL A 392 -29.64 -11.85 8.62
CA VAL A 392 -29.67 -10.80 9.63
C VAL A 392 -30.50 -11.36 10.78
N ALA A 393 -29.86 -11.65 11.92
CA ALA A 393 -30.56 -12.21 13.07
C ALA A 393 -31.74 -11.28 13.31
N ARG A 394 -32.97 -11.78 13.08
CA ARG A 394 -34.20 -10.97 13.13
C ARG A 394 -34.38 -10.30 14.51
N ASP A 395 -33.63 -10.77 15.50
CA ASP A 395 -33.67 -10.37 16.90
C ASP A 395 -32.56 -9.38 17.30
N GLY A 396 -31.84 -8.79 16.34
CA GLY A 396 -30.98 -7.62 16.61
C GLY A 396 -29.71 -7.87 17.42
N HIS A 397 -29.34 -9.12 17.69
CA HIS A 397 -28.14 -9.47 18.43
C HIS A 397 -27.14 -10.26 17.55
N GLU A 398 -25.93 -9.71 17.49
CA GLU A 398 -24.70 -10.21 16.87
C GLU A 398 -24.62 -10.18 15.34
N GLU A 399 -24.18 -9.02 14.83
CA GLU A 399 -23.60 -8.90 13.50
C GLU A 399 -22.38 -9.84 13.43
N TYR A 400 -22.37 -10.75 12.45
CA TYR A 400 -21.23 -11.64 12.21
C TYR A 400 -19.97 -10.81 11.93
N ASP A 401 -19.13 -10.66 12.94
CA ASP A 401 -17.88 -9.92 12.83
C ASP A 401 -16.76 -10.85 12.33
N LEU A 402 -16.69 -10.99 11.00
CA LEU A 402 -15.62 -11.72 10.33
C LEU A 402 -14.22 -11.25 10.78
N SER A 403 -14.07 -9.97 11.17
CA SER A 403 -12.82 -9.46 11.71
C SER A 403 -12.47 -10.15 13.02
N ALA A 404 -13.43 -10.22 13.94
CA ALA A 404 -13.27 -10.93 15.21
C ALA A 404 -13.03 -12.43 15.00
N THR A 405 -13.75 -13.07 14.06
CA THR A 405 -13.52 -14.49 13.71
C THR A 405 -12.11 -14.74 13.22
N ILE A 406 -11.61 -13.90 12.31
CA ILE A 406 -10.24 -14.01 11.78
C ILE A 406 -9.20 -13.76 12.89
N CYS A 407 -9.41 -12.76 13.74
CA CYS A 407 -8.52 -12.50 14.88
C CYS A 407 -8.51 -13.67 15.87
N GLY A 408 -9.68 -14.23 16.18
CA GLY A 408 -9.81 -15.42 17.02
C GLY A 408 -9.13 -16.65 16.43
N ALA A 409 -9.29 -16.88 15.12
CA ALA A 409 -8.59 -17.94 14.41
C ALA A 409 -7.07 -17.74 14.42
N ALA A 410 -6.57 -16.51 14.29
CA ALA A 410 -5.14 -16.21 14.41
C ALA A 410 -4.60 -16.48 15.81
N LEU A 411 -5.33 -16.13 16.87
CA LEU A 411 -4.93 -16.45 18.24
C LEU A 411 -4.97 -17.96 18.53
N ALA A 412 -5.98 -18.67 18.01
CA ALA A 412 -6.09 -20.12 18.15
C ALA A 412 -5.00 -20.87 17.37
N ALA A 413 -4.64 -20.38 16.17
CA ALA A 413 -3.58 -20.95 15.33
C ALA A 413 -2.18 -20.71 15.91
N PHE A 414 -2.00 -19.60 16.64
CA PHE A 414 -0.71 -19.14 17.15
C PHE A 414 -0.82 -18.70 18.62
N PRO A 415 -1.11 -19.64 19.54
CA PRO A 415 -1.27 -19.31 20.96
C PRO A 415 0.04 -18.76 21.53
N SER A 416 -0.06 -17.74 22.39
CA SER A 416 1.09 -17.26 23.16
C SER A 416 1.52 -18.34 24.15
N SER A 417 2.83 -18.41 24.42
CA SER A 417 3.36 -19.21 25.52
C SER A 417 2.92 -18.69 26.90
N ASP A 418 2.51 -17.42 26.96
CA ASP A 418 1.96 -16.77 28.15
C ASP A 418 0.49 -16.37 27.88
N PRO A 419 -0.50 -17.03 28.51
CA PRO A 419 -1.92 -16.72 28.37
C PRO A 419 -2.27 -15.28 28.80
N GLN A 420 -1.48 -14.65 29.67
CA GLN A 420 -1.73 -13.26 30.06
C GLN A 420 -1.44 -12.28 28.90
N LEU A 421 -0.50 -12.62 28.02
CA LEU A 421 -0.20 -11.82 26.83
C LEU A 421 -1.29 -11.92 25.75
N ASP A 422 -2.03 -13.03 25.68
CA ASP A 422 -3.14 -13.17 24.73
C ASP A 422 -4.28 -12.19 25.00
N VAL A 423 -4.46 -11.77 26.26
CA VAL A 423 -5.46 -10.75 26.62
C VAL A 423 -5.06 -9.37 26.09
N VAL A 424 -3.75 -9.08 26.06
CA VAL A 424 -3.19 -7.79 25.64
C VAL A 424 -3.06 -7.72 24.11
N PHE A 425 -2.67 -8.81 23.47
CA PHE A 425 -2.47 -8.86 22.03
C PHE A 425 -3.77 -9.19 21.29
N ARG A 426 -4.40 -8.18 20.69
CA ARG A 426 -5.46 -8.38 19.70
C ARG A 426 -4.93 -8.10 18.30
N PRO A 427 -4.81 -9.12 17.42
CA PRO A 427 -4.43 -8.90 16.03
C PRO A 427 -5.29 -7.80 15.43
N ARG A 428 -4.66 -6.79 14.83
CA ARG A 428 -5.38 -5.77 14.06
C ARG A 428 -5.47 -6.25 12.62
N VAL A 429 -6.69 -6.42 12.13
CA VAL A 429 -6.97 -6.71 10.74
C VAL A 429 -7.31 -5.44 9.97
N ALA A 430 -6.82 -5.33 8.75
CA ALA A 430 -7.25 -4.31 7.81
C ALA A 430 -7.61 -4.97 6.49
N PHE A 431 -8.88 -4.88 6.10
CA PHE A 431 -9.39 -5.41 4.83
C PHE A 431 -9.19 -4.39 3.70
N ALA A 432 -8.87 -4.86 2.51
CA ALA A 432 -8.86 -4.03 1.30
C ALA A 432 -10.23 -3.43 1.01
N VAL A 433 -11.28 -4.23 1.21
CA VAL A 433 -12.68 -3.81 1.17
C VAL A 433 -13.34 -4.22 2.48
N PRO A 434 -13.87 -3.28 3.29
CA PRO A 434 -14.51 -3.62 4.56
C PRO A 434 -15.68 -4.60 4.39
N VAL A 435 -15.83 -5.52 5.35
CA VAL A 435 -16.91 -6.52 5.35
C VAL A 435 -18.30 -5.87 5.43
N SER A 436 -18.39 -4.69 6.08
CA SER A 436 -19.61 -3.88 6.12
C SER A 436 -20.04 -3.29 4.77
N VAL A 437 -19.17 -3.34 3.76
CA VAL A 437 -19.48 -2.94 2.38
C VAL A 437 -19.81 -4.16 1.53
N VAL A 438 -19.24 -5.33 1.85
CA VAL A 438 -19.43 -6.55 1.06
C VAL A 438 -19.39 -7.82 1.91
N ARG A 439 -20.52 -8.53 1.94
CA ARG A 439 -20.72 -9.76 2.72
C ARG A 439 -20.15 -11.03 2.07
N GLN A 440 -19.86 -10.97 0.77
CA GLN A 440 -19.35 -12.10 0.01
C GLN A 440 -18.15 -11.66 -0.84
N ALA A 441 -17.07 -12.43 -0.81
CA ALA A 441 -15.90 -12.15 -1.63
C ALA A 441 -15.31 -13.45 -2.17
N ALA A 442 -15.13 -13.50 -3.49
CA ALA A 442 -14.27 -14.52 -4.10
C ALA A 442 -12.81 -14.27 -3.70
N VAL A 443 -12.41 -13.00 -3.71
CA VAL A 443 -11.10 -12.56 -3.23
C VAL A 443 -11.23 -11.24 -2.50
N ASN A 444 -10.71 -11.20 -1.28
CA ASN A 444 -10.38 -10.00 -0.55
C ASN A 444 -8.94 -10.12 -0.02
N VAL A 445 -8.32 -9.00 0.33
CA VAL A 445 -6.97 -8.98 0.90
C VAL A 445 -7.03 -8.41 2.30
N VAL A 446 -6.47 -9.13 3.27
CA VAL A 446 -6.46 -8.75 4.69
C VAL A 446 -5.02 -8.65 5.15
N THR A 447 -4.61 -7.50 5.67
CA THR A 447 -3.32 -7.38 6.35
C THR A 447 -3.50 -7.53 7.85
N MET A 448 -2.63 -8.30 8.50
CA MET A 448 -2.64 -8.46 9.95
C MET A 448 -1.26 -8.76 10.51
N ARG A 449 -1.09 -8.46 11.80
CA ARG A 449 0.10 -8.81 12.59
C ARG A 449 -0.16 -10.11 13.34
N LEU A 450 0.71 -11.10 13.18
CA LEU A 450 0.58 -12.41 13.82
C LEU A 450 1.42 -12.51 15.11
N PRO A 451 1.02 -13.33 16.09
CA PRO A 451 1.83 -13.57 17.28
C PRO A 451 3.27 -14.01 16.96
N ARG A 452 4.20 -13.78 17.89
CA ARG A 452 5.64 -14.04 17.69
C ARG A 452 5.94 -15.51 17.38
N CYS A 453 5.15 -16.45 17.90
CA CYS A 453 5.30 -17.88 17.60
C CYS A 453 5.08 -18.20 16.11
N ALA A 454 4.43 -17.32 15.35
CA ALA A 454 4.32 -17.45 13.90
C ALA A 454 5.59 -17.04 13.14
N GLU A 455 6.67 -16.55 13.78
CA GLU A 455 7.89 -16.10 13.06
C GLU A 455 8.69 -17.26 12.44
N GLY A 456 8.56 -18.49 12.97
CA GLY A 456 9.28 -19.67 12.49
C GLY A 456 8.60 -20.42 11.34
N ASP A 457 7.28 -20.23 11.18
CA ASP A 457 6.50 -20.92 10.16
C ASP A 457 6.74 -20.31 8.78
N ASP A 458 6.65 -21.08 7.69
CA ASP A 458 6.61 -20.47 6.37
C ASP A 458 5.21 -19.90 6.03
N ASP A 459 5.07 -19.20 4.90
CA ASP A 459 3.80 -18.58 4.52
C ASP A 459 2.69 -19.64 4.27
N VAL A 460 3.04 -20.85 3.82
CA VAL A 460 2.09 -21.94 3.54
C VAL A 460 1.58 -22.55 4.84
N GLU A 461 2.48 -22.82 5.78
CA GLU A 461 2.14 -23.34 7.10
C GLU A 461 1.23 -22.37 7.86
N VAL A 462 1.51 -21.06 7.78
CA VAL A 462 0.63 -20.03 8.36
C VAL A 462 -0.77 -20.10 7.77
N ALA A 463 -0.89 -20.20 6.44
CA ALA A 463 -2.20 -20.31 5.78
C ALA A 463 -2.95 -21.58 6.20
N CYS A 464 -2.26 -22.72 6.31
CA CYS A 464 -2.83 -23.99 6.75
C CYS A 464 -3.36 -23.90 8.19
N LYS A 465 -2.55 -23.42 9.14
CA LYS A 465 -2.96 -23.27 10.55
C LYS A 465 -4.16 -22.33 10.69
N LEU A 466 -4.15 -21.19 9.97
CA LEU A 466 -5.28 -20.28 9.95
C LEU A 466 -6.56 -20.91 9.38
N ASN A 467 -6.45 -21.68 8.29
CA ASN A 467 -7.60 -22.37 7.72
C ASN A 467 -8.18 -23.41 8.69
N SER A 468 -7.34 -24.22 9.33
CA SER A 468 -7.80 -25.19 10.34
C SER A 468 -8.49 -24.50 11.52
N ALA A 469 -7.98 -23.36 11.97
CA ALA A 469 -8.59 -22.58 13.05
C ALA A 469 -9.91 -21.91 12.62
N LEU A 470 -10.01 -21.43 11.37
CA LEU A 470 -11.25 -20.88 10.80
C LEU A 470 -12.32 -21.96 10.66
N GLU A 471 -11.95 -23.15 10.20
CA GLU A 471 -12.84 -24.31 10.10
C GLU A 471 -13.33 -24.76 11.48
N ALA A 472 -12.44 -24.84 12.47
CA ALA A 472 -12.79 -25.14 13.85
C ALA A 472 -13.75 -24.10 14.47
N ALA A 473 -13.66 -22.84 14.03
CA ALA A 473 -14.58 -21.78 14.42
C ALA A 473 -15.92 -21.79 13.65
N GLY A 474 -16.15 -22.77 12.77
CA GLY A 474 -17.35 -22.86 11.93
C GLY A 474 -17.45 -21.73 10.89
N SER A 475 -16.33 -21.11 10.54
CA SER A 475 -16.29 -20.01 9.59
C SER A 475 -16.36 -20.51 8.14
N ASN A 476 -17.12 -19.79 7.31
CA ASN A 476 -17.12 -19.99 5.85
C ASN A 476 -15.98 -19.22 5.15
N ALA A 477 -15.04 -18.66 5.90
CA ALA A 477 -13.89 -17.96 5.36
C ALA A 477 -12.72 -18.92 5.13
N GLN A 478 -12.01 -18.73 4.02
CA GLN A 478 -10.87 -19.55 3.62
C GLN A 478 -9.71 -18.67 3.18
N VAL A 479 -8.54 -18.87 3.79
CA VAL A 479 -7.27 -18.30 3.36
C VAL A 479 -6.80 -19.06 2.13
N LEU A 480 -6.84 -18.40 0.98
CA LEU A 480 -6.38 -18.93 -0.31
C LEU A 480 -4.87 -18.82 -0.47
N TRP A 481 -4.28 -17.78 0.11
CA TRP A 481 -2.85 -17.50 0.06
C TRP A 481 -2.45 -16.63 1.25
N CYS A 482 -1.23 -16.81 1.75
CA CYS A 482 -0.61 -15.95 2.75
C CYS A 482 0.74 -15.49 2.21
N THR A 483 1.13 -14.25 2.49
CA THR A 483 2.49 -13.81 2.24
C THR A 483 2.98 -12.82 3.28
N SER A 484 4.24 -12.92 3.66
CA SER A 484 4.89 -11.97 4.56
C SER A 484 5.14 -10.62 3.86
N VAL A 485 4.81 -9.52 4.55
CA VAL A 485 4.84 -8.17 3.99
C VAL A 485 5.50 -7.17 4.94
N GLY A 486 5.91 -6.02 4.40
CA GLY A 486 6.48 -4.95 5.24
C GLY A 486 5.48 -4.40 6.27
N LEU A 487 5.99 -3.99 7.44
CA LEU A 487 5.19 -3.48 8.57
C LEU A 487 4.27 -2.29 8.24
N ALA A 488 4.59 -1.53 7.17
CA ALA A 488 3.82 -0.38 6.74
C ALA A 488 2.62 -0.73 5.84
N LEU A 489 2.45 -2.00 5.43
CA LEU A 489 1.38 -2.38 4.53
C LEU A 489 0.01 -2.22 5.20
N ASN A 490 -0.95 -1.59 4.54
CA ASN A 490 -2.32 -1.56 5.02
C ASN A 490 -3.25 -1.78 3.83
N ALA A 491 -3.92 -2.93 3.79
CA ALA A 491 -4.72 -3.34 2.64
C ALA A 491 -5.76 -2.28 2.23
N THR A 492 -6.40 -1.63 3.20
CA THR A 492 -7.40 -0.58 2.97
C THR A 492 -6.80 0.63 2.26
N ARG A 493 -5.57 1.02 2.61
CA ARG A 493 -4.91 2.22 2.05
C ARG A 493 -4.29 1.99 0.68
N ILE A 494 -3.92 0.75 0.36
CA ILE A 494 -3.29 0.39 -0.92
C ILE A 494 -4.30 -0.06 -1.98
N CYS A 495 -5.53 -0.38 -1.59
CA CYS A 495 -6.59 -0.75 -2.54
C CYS A 495 -6.93 0.45 -3.44
N GLU A 496 -6.65 0.32 -4.74
CA GLU A 496 -6.84 1.39 -5.71
C GLU A 496 -8.23 1.33 -6.36
N LEU A 497 -8.73 0.12 -6.54
CA LEU A 497 -9.95 -0.17 -7.27
C LEU A 497 -10.59 -1.44 -6.70
N GLN A 498 -11.90 -1.42 -6.54
CA GLN A 498 -12.70 -2.52 -6.03
C GLN A 498 -13.54 -3.06 -7.18
N ARG A 499 -13.36 -4.33 -7.52
CA ARG A 499 -14.11 -4.97 -8.59
C ARG A 499 -15.18 -5.88 -8.02
N TYR A 500 -16.42 -5.49 -8.26
CA TYR A 500 -17.62 -6.22 -7.90
C TYR A 500 -18.18 -6.96 -9.11
N GLU A 501 -18.84 -8.07 -8.86
CA GLU A 501 -19.61 -8.82 -9.83
C GLU A 501 -20.95 -9.21 -9.23
N ALA A 502 -21.98 -9.18 -10.06
CA ALA A 502 -23.31 -9.66 -9.71
C ALA A 502 -23.82 -10.67 -10.75
N LEU A 503 -24.33 -11.80 -10.26
CA LEU A 503 -24.97 -12.83 -11.07
C LEU A 503 -26.48 -12.67 -11.01
N LEU A 504 -27.10 -12.43 -12.16
CA LEU A 504 -28.52 -12.13 -12.27
C LEU A 504 -29.17 -13.06 -13.30
N PRO A 505 -30.28 -13.75 -12.98
CA PRO A 505 -31.07 -14.46 -13.97
C PRO A 505 -31.59 -13.47 -15.02
N TRP A 506 -31.59 -13.83 -16.30
CA TRP A 506 -32.07 -12.96 -17.38
C TRP A 506 -33.52 -12.49 -17.19
N LYS A 507 -34.34 -13.32 -16.54
CA LYS A 507 -35.75 -13.05 -16.25
C LYS A 507 -35.95 -11.80 -15.37
N VAL A 508 -35.00 -11.43 -14.52
CA VAL A 508 -35.14 -10.23 -13.66
C VAL A 508 -35.25 -8.95 -14.48
N PHE A 509 -34.74 -8.96 -15.71
CA PHE A 509 -34.76 -7.82 -16.63
C PHE A 509 -35.96 -7.81 -17.58
N VAL A 510 -36.84 -8.83 -17.54
CA VAL A 510 -38.00 -8.94 -18.45
C VAL A 510 -39.25 -8.47 -17.72
N ALA A 511 -39.96 -7.48 -18.25
CA ALA A 511 -41.20 -6.99 -17.63
C ALA A 511 -42.24 -8.11 -17.42
N ALA A 512 -42.92 -8.11 -16.27
CA ALA A 512 -43.98 -9.09 -15.96
C ALA A 512 -45.12 -9.07 -17.00
N GLU A 513 -45.48 -7.89 -17.51
CA GLU A 513 -46.54 -7.71 -18.51
C GLU A 513 -46.21 -8.37 -19.87
N LEU A 514 -44.93 -8.43 -20.24
CA LEU A 514 -44.48 -9.13 -21.44
C LEU A 514 -44.53 -10.66 -21.26
N GLY A 515 -44.46 -11.16 -20.03
CA GLY A 515 -44.59 -12.58 -19.72
C GLY A 515 -46.04 -13.08 -19.76
N ALA A 516 -47.00 -12.29 -19.27
CA ALA A 516 -48.40 -12.69 -19.18
C ALA A 516 -49.12 -12.79 -20.54
N LEU A 517 -48.70 -12.01 -21.53
CA LEU A 517 -49.31 -11.99 -22.87
C LEU A 517 -48.79 -13.11 -23.81
N GLY A 518 -47.88 -13.97 -23.33
CA GLY A 518 -47.12 -14.91 -24.15
C GLY A 518 -47.61 -16.37 -24.19
N ALA A 519 -48.66 -16.76 -23.46
CA ALA A 519 -49.08 -18.16 -23.43
C ALA A 519 -49.80 -18.65 -24.71
N GLY A 520 -50.26 -17.76 -25.60
CA GLY A 520 -51.13 -18.13 -26.72
C GLY A 520 -50.81 -17.57 -28.11
N GLY A 521 -49.76 -16.75 -28.27
CA GLY A 521 -49.46 -16.15 -29.57
C GLY A 521 -48.03 -15.66 -29.66
N SER A 522 -47.37 -15.98 -30.77
CA SER A 522 -45.98 -15.67 -31.11
C SER A 522 -45.71 -14.16 -31.21
N ARG A 523 -45.73 -13.45 -30.07
CA ARG A 523 -45.15 -12.11 -29.99
C ARG A 523 -43.62 -12.23 -29.89
N PRO A 524 -42.87 -11.32 -30.53
CA PRO A 524 -41.43 -11.30 -30.41
C PRO A 524 -41.10 -10.87 -28.98
N GLY A 525 -40.80 -11.84 -28.11
CA GLY A 525 -40.11 -11.55 -26.86
C GLY A 525 -38.87 -10.70 -27.17
N LEU A 526 -38.57 -9.72 -26.32
CA LEU A 526 -37.33 -8.98 -26.41
C LEU A 526 -36.19 -10.00 -26.46
N SER A 527 -35.58 -10.15 -27.65
CA SER A 527 -34.44 -11.06 -27.78
C SER A 527 -33.39 -10.71 -26.73
N GLU A 528 -32.67 -11.69 -26.23
CA GLU A 528 -31.56 -11.46 -25.29
C GLU A 528 -30.59 -10.37 -25.80
N ARG A 529 -30.43 -10.30 -27.14
CA ARG A 529 -29.69 -9.24 -27.82
C ARG A 529 -30.25 -7.84 -27.59
N ALA A 530 -31.57 -7.65 -27.68
CA ALA A 530 -32.22 -6.37 -27.45
C ALA A 530 -32.10 -5.92 -25.99
N LEU A 531 -32.23 -6.86 -25.05
CA LEU A 531 -32.07 -6.56 -23.64
C LEU A 531 -30.60 -6.30 -23.26
N ALA A 532 -29.66 -7.02 -23.84
CA ALA A 532 -28.22 -6.71 -23.73
C ALA A 532 -27.91 -5.30 -24.28
N GLN A 533 -28.53 -4.90 -25.38
CA GLN A 533 -28.41 -3.53 -25.90
C GLN A 533 -29.01 -2.49 -24.94
N ARG A 534 -30.17 -2.79 -24.33
CA ARG A 534 -30.79 -1.93 -23.32
C ARG A 534 -29.88 -1.77 -22.11
N LEU A 535 -29.38 -2.86 -21.52
CA LEU A 535 -28.38 -2.81 -20.42
C LEU A 535 -27.14 -2.00 -20.80
N LYS A 536 -26.62 -2.17 -22.02
CA LYS A 536 -25.50 -1.36 -22.52
C LYS A 536 -25.83 0.14 -22.58
N ARG A 537 -27.07 0.54 -22.84
CA ARG A 537 -27.51 1.94 -22.77
C ARG A 537 -27.59 2.43 -21.33
N GLY A 538 -28.22 1.65 -20.43
CA GLY A 538 -28.27 1.95 -18.99
C GLY A 538 -26.88 2.19 -18.39
N ILE A 539 -25.94 1.31 -18.73
CA ILE A 539 -24.53 1.41 -18.33
C ILE A 539 -23.86 2.69 -18.83
N ARG A 540 -24.26 3.25 -19.98
CA ARG A 540 -23.69 4.51 -20.47
C ARG A 540 -24.09 5.70 -19.59
N TYR A 541 -25.31 5.74 -19.06
CA TYR A 541 -25.71 6.79 -18.11
C TYR A 541 -24.84 6.77 -16.86
N LEU A 542 -24.48 5.57 -16.38
CA LEU A 542 -23.61 5.40 -15.22
C LEU A 542 -22.15 5.82 -15.49
N ARG A 543 -21.70 5.80 -16.76
CA ARG A 543 -20.32 6.17 -17.12
C ARG A 543 -20.20 7.69 -17.19
N GLY A 544 -19.32 8.24 -16.35
CA GLY A 544 -19.05 9.68 -16.32
C GLY A 544 -19.94 10.46 -15.35
N ALA A 545 -20.85 9.79 -14.64
CA ALA A 545 -21.64 10.44 -13.61
C ALA A 545 -20.79 10.82 -12.40
N GLU A 546 -21.00 12.04 -11.89
CA GLU A 546 -20.23 12.59 -10.77
C GLU A 546 -20.96 12.52 -9.43
N CYS A 547 -22.30 12.45 -9.45
CA CYS A 547 -23.13 12.41 -8.25
C CYS A 547 -23.70 11.00 -8.01
N TRP A 548 -23.46 10.49 -6.81
CA TRP A 548 -23.84 9.13 -6.39
C TRP A 548 -24.65 9.13 -5.10
N GLN A 549 -25.13 10.30 -4.68
CA GLN A 549 -25.78 10.51 -3.39
C GLN A 549 -27.01 9.63 -3.23
N ASN A 550 -27.83 9.52 -4.27
CA ASN A 550 -29.05 8.71 -4.28
C ASN A 550 -28.78 7.20 -4.29
N PHE A 551 -27.54 6.79 -4.56
CA PHE A 551 -27.12 5.41 -4.57
C PHE A 551 -26.56 4.95 -3.22
N CYS A 552 -26.39 5.82 -2.23
CA CYS A 552 -25.79 5.46 -0.94
C CYS A 552 -26.84 5.32 0.18
N GLU A 553 -26.48 4.67 1.29
CA GLU A 553 -27.33 4.66 2.50
C GLU A 553 -27.28 6.00 3.25
N ARG A 554 -28.44 6.49 3.71
CA ARG A 554 -28.55 7.73 4.51
C ARG A 554 -27.82 7.57 5.85
N GLY A 555 -27.24 8.66 6.36
CA GLY A 555 -26.72 8.76 7.72
C GLY A 555 -25.21 8.54 7.91
N LYS A 556 -24.49 8.05 6.88
CA LYS A 556 -23.02 7.87 6.97
C LYS A 556 -22.20 8.91 6.21
N ALA A 557 -22.85 9.84 5.51
CA ALA A 557 -22.19 10.94 4.81
C ALA A 557 -22.71 12.29 5.33
N ARG A 558 -22.08 12.82 6.37
CA ARG A 558 -22.17 14.26 6.66
C ARG A 558 -21.07 14.94 5.85
N GLY A 559 -21.45 15.88 4.97
CA GLY A 559 -20.53 16.61 4.08
C GLY A 559 -20.65 16.24 2.60
N GLU A 560 -19.92 16.95 1.76
CA GLU A 560 -19.81 16.63 0.33
C GLU A 560 -19.31 15.20 0.16
N LEU A 561 -20.16 14.34 -0.41
CA LEU A 561 -19.76 13.00 -0.79
C LEU A 561 -18.59 13.11 -1.78
N PRO A 562 -17.52 12.31 -1.62
CA PRO A 562 -16.44 12.35 -2.59
C PRO A 562 -17.01 12.01 -3.97
N ARG A 563 -16.66 12.79 -5.00
CA ARG A 563 -17.05 12.47 -6.38
C ARG A 563 -16.50 11.09 -6.72
N PHE A 564 -17.38 10.13 -6.99
CA PHE A 564 -16.97 8.79 -7.39
C PHE A 564 -16.92 8.70 -8.90
N GLN A 565 -15.93 7.97 -9.40
CA GLN A 565 -15.87 7.59 -10.80
C GLN A 565 -16.03 6.07 -10.89
N LEU A 566 -17.06 5.64 -11.60
CA LEU A 566 -17.15 4.27 -12.09
C LEU A 566 -16.12 4.09 -13.20
N ASN A 567 -15.07 3.33 -12.92
CA ASN A 567 -14.02 3.08 -13.90
C ASN A 567 -14.54 2.19 -15.04
N ARG A 568 -15.34 1.18 -14.71
CA ARG A 568 -15.86 0.23 -15.68
C ARG A 568 -17.16 -0.40 -15.18
N VAL A 569 -18.15 -0.45 -16.05
CA VAL A 569 -19.34 -1.30 -15.88
C VAL A 569 -19.58 -2.06 -17.16
N THR A 570 -19.84 -3.36 -17.06
CA THR A 570 -20.10 -4.26 -18.19
C THR A 570 -21.14 -5.31 -17.79
N ALA A 571 -22.03 -5.66 -18.71
CA ALA A 571 -22.92 -6.81 -18.59
C ALA A 571 -22.55 -7.84 -19.68
N THR A 572 -22.35 -9.08 -19.29
CA THR A 572 -21.94 -10.18 -20.18
C THR A 572 -22.80 -11.41 -19.94
N TRP A 573 -23.17 -12.07 -21.03
CA TRP A 573 -23.77 -13.41 -20.97
C TRP A 573 -22.74 -14.42 -20.46
N LEU A 574 -23.20 -15.40 -19.69
CA LEU A 574 -22.38 -16.50 -19.17
C LEU A 574 -22.67 -17.77 -19.98
N PRO A 575 -21.77 -18.18 -20.90
CA PRO A 575 -21.94 -19.39 -21.69
C PRO A 575 -22.13 -20.66 -20.86
N GLU A 576 -21.41 -20.75 -19.75
CA GLU A 576 -21.44 -21.86 -18.80
C GLU A 576 -22.77 -22.00 -18.05
N HIS A 577 -23.57 -20.94 -17.98
CA HIS A 577 -24.85 -20.90 -17.28
C HIS A 577 -25.90 -20.20 -18.14
N PRO A 578 -26.52 -20.90 -19.11
CA PRO A 578 -27.57 -20.33 -19.95
C PRO A 578 -28.70 -19.73 -19.11
N GLY A 579 -29.20 -18.56 -19.51
CA GLY A 579 -30.20 -17.83 -18.74
C GLY A 579 -29.63 -16.94 -17.63
N TRP A 580 -28.30 -16.85 -17.48
CA TRP A 580 -27.65 -15.93 -16.53
C TRP A 580 -26.90 -14.78 -17.21
N CYS A 581 -26.83 -13.66 -16.49
CA CYS A 581 -26.12 -12.45 -16.87
C CYS A 581 -25.15 -12.07 -15.74
N LEU A 582 -23.90 -11.80 -16.09
CA LEU A 582 -22.88 -11.28 -15.18
C LEU A 582 -22.75 -9.77 -15.38
N VAL A 583 -23.02 -8.99 -14.33
CA VAL A 583 -22.75 -7.56 -14.31
C VAL A 583 -21.49 -7.30 -13.49
N SER A 584 -20.44 -6.79 -14.12
CA SER A 584 -19.20 -6.41 -13.44
C SER A 584 -19.11 -4.90 -13.29
N LEU A 585 -18.75 -4.44 -12.08
CA LEU A 585 -18.59 -3.04 -11.73
C LEU A 585 -17.22 -2.83 -11.09
N ALA A 586 -16.52 -1.77 -11.49
CA ALA A 586 -15.26 -1.37 -10.92
C ALA A 586 -15.34 0.06 -10.39
N VAL A 587 -15.23 0.21 -9.07
CA VAL A 587 -15.30 1.48 -8.34
C VAL A 587 -14.04 1.70 -7.51
N ARG A 588 -13.52 2.93 -7.43
CA ARG A 588 -12.34 3.20 -6.58
C ARG A 588 -12.61 2.87 -5.11
N ARG A 589 -13.78 3.28 -4.61
CA ARG A 589 -14.22 3.03 -3.23
C ARG A 589 -15.73 3.03 -3.19
N ALA A 590 -16.34 1.88 -2.97
CA ALA A 590 -17.78 1.77 -2.75
C ALA A 590 -18.15 2.31 -1.36
N LEU A 591 -19.28 2.98 -1.28
CA LEU A 591 -19.97 3.26 -0.02
C LEU A 591 -20.95 2.14 0.31
N PRO A 592 -21.36 1.98 1.59
CA PRO A 592 -22.39 1.02 1.97
C PRO A 592 -23.67 1.18 1.15
N GLY A 593 -24.15 0.07 0.58
CA GLY A 593 -25.34 0.01 -0.27
C GLY A 593 -25.18 0.56 -1.69
N MET A 594 -24.04 1.19 -2.03
CA MET A 594 -23.82 1.84 -3.32
C MET A 594 -23.95 0.87 -4.50
N VAL A 595 -23.26 -0.27 -4.42
CA VAL A 595 -23.23 -1.23 -5.52
C VAL A 595 -24.60 -1.90 -5.68
N GLN A 596 -25.27 -2.23 -4.56
CA GLN A 596 -26.63 -2.78 -4.55
C GLN A 596 -27.63 -1.81 -5.21
N ARG A 597 -27.56 -0.51 -4.92
CA ARG A 597 -28.47 0.48 -5.53
C ARG A 597 -28.16 0.72 -7.00
N ILE A 598 -26.89 0.73 -7.40
CA ILE A 598 -26.53 0.85 -8.83
C ILE A 598 -27.13 -0.31 -9.62
N LEU A 599 -26.98 -1.54 -9.09
CA LEU A 599 -27.55 -2.73 -9.69
C LEU A 599 -29.08 -2.70 -9.69
N GLY A 600 -29.71 -2.37 -8.57
CA GLY A 600 -31.17 -2.31 -8.46
C GLY A 600 -31.78 -1.27 -9.40
N GLY A 601 -31.21 -0.06 -9.44
CA GLY A 601 -31.63 0.97 -10.39
C GLY A 601 -31.46 0.54 -11.84
N LEU A 602 -30.35 -0.13 -12.18
CA LEU A 602 -30.11 -0.65 -13.52
C LEU A 602 -31.12 -1.75 -13.90
N VAL A 603 -31.46 -2.66 -12.98
CA VAL A 603 -32.45 -3.72 -13.20
C VAL A 603 -33.84 -3.11 -13.39
N ALA A 604 -34.28 -2.22 -12.50
CA ALA A 604 -35.59 -1.56 -12.59
C ALA A 604 -35.75 -0.82 -13.94
N TRP A 605 -34.73 -0.06 -14.34
CA TRP A 605 -34.72 0.67 -15.60
C TRP A 605 -34.68 -0.26 -16.82
N ALA A 606 -33.86 -1.32 -16.78
CA ALA A 606 -33.78 -2.29 -17.87
C ALA A 606 -35.07 -3.09 -18.03
N ARG A 607 -35.76 -3.39 -16.93
CA ARG A 607 -37.08 -4.04 -16.90
C ARG A 607 -38.20 -3.14 -17.41
N GLY A 608 -38.00 -1.82 -17.42
CA GLY A 608 -39.04 -0.84 -17.75
C GLY A 608 -40.01 -0.59 -16.59
N ALA A 609 -39.62 -0.92 -15.36
CA ALA A 609 -40.38 -0.64 -14.14
C ALA A 609 -40.26 0.83 -13.69
N VAL A 610 -39.36 1.59 -14.31
CA VAL A 610 -39.19 3.03 -14.07
C VAL A 610 -39.03 3.76 -15.41
N PRO A 611 -39.31 5.08 -15.45
CA PRO A 611 -39.16 5.90 -16.65
C PRO A 611 -37.76 5.84 -17.29
N GLU A 612 -37.67 6.12 -18.60
CA GLU A 612 -36.39 6.06 -19.34
C GLU A 612 -35.34 7.07 -18.84
N ASP A 613 -35.77 8.19 -18.25
CA ASP A 613 -34.92 9.22 -17.67
C ASP A 613 -34.59 8.98 -16.18
N PHE A 614 -35.13 7.92 -15.56
CA PHE A 614 -34.92 7.60 -14.15
C PHE A 614 -33.44 7.57 -13.74
N LEU A 615 -32.58 6.93 -14.53
CA LEU A 615 -31.15 6.84 -14.21
C LEU A 615 -30.48 8.21 -14.26
N GLU A 616 -30.86 9.06 -15.22
CA GLU A 616 -30.35 10.42 -15.33
C GLU A 616 -30.79 11.27 -14.14
N GLN A 617 -32.07 11.19 -13.77
CA GLN A 617 -32.60 11.88 -12.59
C GLN A 617 -31.97 11.38 -11.28
N ALA A 618 -31.76 10.06 -11.13
CA ALA A 618 -31.12 9.48 -9.95
C ALA A 618 -29.65 9.91 -9.79
N LEU A 619 -28.97 10.20 -10.90
CA LEU A 619 -27.60 10.75 -10.91
C LEU A 619 -27.57 12.27 -10.78
N SER A 620 -28.73 12.95 -10.75
CA SER A 620 -28.81 14.36 -10.40
C SER A 620 -28.71 14.53 -8.87
N PRO A 621 -28.21 15.68 -8.38
CA PRO A 621 -28.14 15.98 -6.94
C PRO A 621 -29.52 16.25 -6.29
N SER A 622 -30.63 15.85 -6.92
CA SER A 622 -31.96 16.07 -6.36
C SER A 622 -32.20 15.25 -5.09
N GLU A 623 -32.66 15.93 -4.03
CA GLU A 623 -33.07 15.29 -2.77
C GLU A 623 -34.31 14.40 -2.95
N ASP A 624 -35.11 14.63 -3.99
CA ASP A 624 -36.34 13.89 -4.24
C ASP A 624 -36.09 12.41 -4.52
N PHE A 625 -34.88 12.03 -4.94
CA PHE A 625 -34.49 10.65 -5.23
C PHE A 625 -33.84 9.92 -4.05
N LEU A 626 -33.57 10.62 -2.94
CA LEU A 626 -32.85 10.06 -1.81
C LEU A 626 -33.59 8.86 -1.22
N GLY A 627 -33.04 7.67 -1.42
CA GLY A 627 -33.58 6.42 -0.88
C GLY A 627 -34.56 5.69 -1.81
N LYS A 628 -34.97 6.31 -2.92
CA LYS A 628 -35.94 5.74 -3.88
C LYS A 628 -35.31 4.73 -4.85
N VAL A 629 -33.99 4.76 -5.04
CA VAL A 629 -33.32 3.79 -5.92
C VAL A 629 -33.36 2.39 -5.28
N PRO A 630 -33.98 1.38 -5.91
CA PRO A 630 -34.11 0.05 -5.33
C PRO A 630 -32.73 -0.58 -5.10
N LYS A 631 -32.60 -1.38 -4.04
CA LYS A 631 -31.38 -2.16 -3.73
C LYS A 631 -31.54 -3.56 -4.29
N ALA A 632 -30.57 -4.03 -5.06
CA ALA A 632 -30.47 -5.45 -5.41
C ALA A 632 -30.16 -6.31 -4.15
N PRO A 633 -30.67 -7.54 -4.05
CA PRO A 633 -30.35 -8.45 -2.96
C PRO A 633 -28.85 -8.72 -2.86
N GLU A 634 -28.33 -8.80 -1.63
CA GLU A 634 -26.89 -9.04 -1.41
C GLU A 634 -26.46 -10.45 -1.79
N SER A 635 -27.41 -11.39 -1.92
CA SER A 635 -27.18 -12.77 -2.33
C SER A 635 -26.55 -12.88 -3.73
N CYS A 636 -26.89 -11.96 -4.64
CA CYS A 636 -26.37 -11.94 -6.00
C CYS A 636 -25.02 -11.23 -6.18
N LEU A 637 -24.55 -10.47 -5.18
CA LEU A 637 -23.44 -9.55 -5.28
C LEU A 637 -22.23 -10.05 -4.48
N TYR A 638 -21.05 -10.02 -5.10
CA TYR A 638 -19.80 -10.35 -4.43
C TYR A 638 -18.63 -9.48 -4.91
N LEU A 639 -17.61 -9.36 -4.06
CA LEU A 639 -16.33 -8.79 -4.44
C LEU A 639 -15.54 -9.83 -5.26
N ARG A 640 -15.27 -9.53 -6.54
CA ARG A 640 -14.43 -10.38 -7.38
C ARG A 640 -12.98 -10.33 -6.93
N ALA A 641 -12.45 -9.12 -6.74
CA ALA A 641 -11.13 -8.85 -6.18
C ALA A 641 -10.95 -7.34 -5.90
N PRO A 642 -10.20 -6.94 -4.85
CA PRO A 642 -9.57 -5.63 -4.81
C PRO A 642 -8.42 -5.60 -5.83
N HIS A 643 -8.11 -4.43 -6.37
CA HIS A 643 -6.98 -4.21 -7.28
C HIS A 643 -5.92 -3.39 -6.55
N MET A 644 -4.70 -3.93 -6.49
CA MET A 644 -3.55 -3.34 -5.80
C MET A 644 -2.36 -3.18 -6.76
N PHE A 645 -2.65 -2.85 -8.03
CA PHE A 645 -1.69 -2.93 -9.13
C PHE A 645 -0.35 -2.24 -8.86
N ARG A 646 -0.33 -1.02 -8.30
CA ARG A 646 0.95 -0.33 -8.06
C ARG A 646 1.75 -1.03 -6.97
N TYR A 647 1.08 -1.59 -5.97
CA TYR A 647 1.76 -2.34 -4.92
C TYR A 647 2.30 -3.66 -5.46
N GLU A 648 1.44 -4.47 -6.09
CA GLU A 648 1.79 -5.76 -6.69
C GLU A 648 2.92 -5.61 -7.73
N ASN A 649 2.86 -4.61 -8.61
CA ASN A 649 3.94 -4.34 -9.58
C ASN A 649 5.24 -3.89 -8.90
N LYS A 650 5.15 -3.11 -7.82
CA LYS A 650 6.34 -2.62 -7.09
C LYS A 650 7.05 -3.75 -6.33
N THR A 651 6.30 -4.70 -5.78
CA THR A 651 6.84 -5.77 -4.93
C THR A 651 7.03 -7.10 -5.67
N GLY A 652 6.41 -7.28 -6.83
CA GLY A 652 6.35 -8.56 -7.55
C GLY A 652 5.41 -9.58 -6.90
N LEU A 653 4.61 -9.18 -5.91
CA LEU A 653 3.65 -10.06 -5.25
C LEU A 653 2.35 -10.11 -6.04
N SER A 654 1.72 -11.29 -6.10
CA SER A 654 0.36 -11.48 -6.62
C SER A 654 -0.58 -11.78 -5.45
N LEU A 655 -1.29 -10.75 -4.96
CA LEU A 655 -2.22 -10.87 -3.83
C LEU A 655 -3.66 -11.10 -4.28
N THR A 656 -3.97 -10.80 -5.54
CA THR A 656 -5.36 -10.72 -6.03
C THR A 656 -5.66 -11.75 -7.11
N GLN A 657 -4.63 -12.45 -7.60
CA GLN A 657 -4.70 -13.40 -8.70
C GLN A 657 -4.04 -14.71 -8.32
N GLY A 658 -4.52 -15.80 -8.92
CA GLY A 658 -3.99 -17.15 -8.73
C GLY A 658 -5.04 -18.22 -9.05
N ALA A 659 -4.60 -19.47 -9.19
CA ALA A 659 -5.50 -20.59 -9.48
C ALA A 659 -6.54 -20.79 -8.37
N ALA A 660 -6.13 -20.70 -7.10
CA ALA A 660 -7.04 -20.81 -5.95
C ALA A 660 -8.14 -19.73 -5.95
N ALA A 661 -7.79 -18.50 -6.34
CA ALA A 661 -8.74 -17.40 -6.49
C ALA A 661 -9.78 -17.62 -7.60
N GLU A 662 -9.38 -18.27 -8.70
CA GLU A 662 -10.31 -18.60 -9.78
C GLU A 662 -11.22 -19.78 -9.41
N ILE A 663 -10.69 -20.79 -8.70
CA ILE A 663 -11.48 -21.90 -8.18
C ILE A 663 -12.52 -21.40 -7.18
N SER A 664 -12.11 -20.57 -6.21
CA SER A 664 -13.02 -19.95 -5.25
C SER A 664 -14.11 -19.11 -5.95
N LEU A 665 -13.74 -18.34 -6.99
CA LEU A 665 -14.72 -17.62 -7.79
C LEU A 665 -15.77 -18.57 -8.38
N GLN A 666 -15.34 -19.64 -9.06
CA GLN A 666 -16.26 -20.58 -9.70
C GLN A 666 -17.19 -21.25 -8.68
N GLN A 667 -16.65 -21.64 -7.52
CA GLN A 667 -17.44 -22.19 -6.41
C GLN A 667 -18.48 -21.20 -5.89
N LEU A 668 -18.09 -19.92 -5.71
CA LEU A 668 -19.01 -18.88 -5.27
C LEU A 668 -20.13 -18.64 -6.29
N ARG A 669 -19.80 -18.61 -7.59
CA ARG A 669 -20.81 -18.46 -8.65
C ARG A 669 -21.81 -19.61 -8.67
N ALA A 670 -21.31 -20.85 -8.63
CA ALA A 670 -22.16 -22.05 -8.60
C ALA A 670 -23.08 -22.04 -7.37
N LYS A 671 -22.57 -21.59 -6.21
CA LYS A 671 -23.36 -21.44 -4.99
C LYS A 671 -24.47 -20.41 -5.13
N ILE A 672 -24.18 -19.22 -5.67
CA ILE A 672 -25.19 -18.17 -5.89
C ILE A 672 -26.31 -18.68 -6.81
N ILE A 673 -25.94 -19.34 -7.91
CA ILE A 673 -26.89 -19.93 -8.85
C ILE A 673 -27.78 -20.97 -8.17
N SER A 674 -27.18 -21.90 -7.43
CA SER A 674 -27.93 -22.94 -6.72
C SER A 674 -28.88 -22.38 -5.65
N VAL A 675 -28.48 -21.31 -4.95
CA VAL A 675 -29.34 -20.65 -3.96
C VAL A 675 -30.52 -19.96 -4.65
N GLU A 676 -30.27 -19.25 -5.75
CA GLU A 676 -31.36 -18.60 -6.48
C GLU A 676 -32.33 -19.63 -7.12
N ASP A 677 -31.82 -20.71 -7.70
CA ASP A 677 -32.67 -21.75 -8.30
C ASP A 677 -33.62 -22.38 -7.27
N SER A 678 -33.21 -22.44 -6.00
CA SER A 678 -34.03 -22.99 -4.91
C SER A 678 -34.94 -21.97 -4.24
N THR A 679 -34.51 -20.71 -4.09
CA THR A 679 -35.25 -19.67 -3.34
C THR A 679 -36.06 -18.74 -4.22
N ARG A 680 -35.64 -18.54 -5.47
CA ARG A 680 -36.16 -17.53 -6.41
C ARG A 680 -36.22 -16.12 -5.80
N GLU A 681 -35.23 -15.79 -4.97
CA GLU A 681 -35.17 -14.52 -4.26
C GLU A 681 -35.09 -13.34 -5.25
N LEU A 682 -34.25 -13.45 -6.27
CA LEU A 682 -34.05 -12.37 -7.26
C LEU A 682 -35.25 -12.20 -8.19
N GLU A 683 -35.89 -13.30 -8.60
CA GLU A 683 -37.16 -13.23 -9.35
C GLU A 683 -38.24 -12.51 -8.53
N SER A 684 -38.45 -12.95 -7.27
CA SER A 684 -39.43 -12.35 -6.35
C SER A 684 -39.15 -10.88 -6.07
N TRP A 685 -37.88 -10.53 -5.83
CA TRP A 685 -37.47 -9.14 -5.64
C TRP A 685 -37.72 -8.29 -6.89
N ALA A 686 -37.42 -8.80 -8.08
CA ALA A 686 -37.61 -8.07 -9.32
C ALA A 686 -39.09 -7.84 -9.65
N ASP A 687 -39.96 -8.79 -9.27
CA ASP A 687 -41.41 -8.67 -9.41
C ASP A 687 -42.01 -7.64 -8.43
N GLY A 688 -41.37 -7.44 -7.26
CA GLY A 688 -41.75 -6.44 -6.27
C GLY A 688 -41.20 -5.02 -6.52
N LEU A 689 -40.47 -4.80 -7.62
CA LEU A 689 -40.00 -3.46 -7.97
C LEU A 689 -41.19 -2.52 -8.25
N PRO A 690 -41.12 -1.25 -7.83
CA PRO A 690 -42.19 -0.28 -8.09
C PRO A 690 -42.41 -0.17 -9.61
N GLN A 691 -43.67 -0.18 -10.03
CA GLN A 691 -44.11 0.03 -11.42
C GLN A 691 -44.37 1.50 -11.71
#